data_AF-A0A2N3E3U7-F1
#
_entry.id   AF-A0A2N3E3U7-F1
#
_cell.length_a   1.000
_cell.length_b   1.000
_cell.length_c   1.000
_cell.angle_alpha   90.00
_cell.angle_beta   90.00
_cell.angle_gamma   90.00
#
_symmetry.space_group_name_H-M   'P 1'
#
loop_
_entity.id
_entity.type
_entity.pdbx_description
1 polymer ?
#
loop_
_entity_poly.entity_id
_entity_poly.type
_entity_poly.pdbx_seq_one_letter_code
_entity_poly.pdbx_strand_id
1 'polypeptide(L)'
;ALLPPKSEGDAFAATVVRAGGGAEATGSVRALSEDGGTLGEAAWSFAAGDTQAVATFDLPLELRNRIARLEISGEASAGAVVLTDERWRRRSVGIVSGAPVEEAQPLLSDIYYLRRAIAPFAELRDANAGDEGRIAALLEAPLSVLVLADLGTLSGADHERVRQWVEAGGLLIRFAGPRMAEQSDDLVPVPLRSGGRALGGALSWSEPQRLAPFEAGSPFDGLDLPADVTVSRQVLAEPSPDLASRTWARLQDGTPLVTAARRGNGTIVLFHVTANSDWSNLALSGLFVEMLRRTVALSQGVAANGGEEPVGPRRDSEMLSPVATLDGFGRLGAPPATATAIPAAGFDETVRGPRHPPGLYGPASAPRALNLATSELTLTPLADTPGIAERRGFSGSAETRLAALAFMLALALVVLDTVAALWMTGLFEAEKIRRRRFAARILPVLAAAALFLPATTADAQNAIDEFALAASLDTRLAYVITGDPETDEVSAAGLSGLSRVLRARTAFEPADPMGVDILRDELAFFPILYWPMTTGQESLPPEALAKIDAYMKNGGTILFDTRDQDRAIGGMVTPGTMTLRRLLGQLDLPAIEPVPEDHVLTKSFYLMHTFPGRWDGGQVWVEAAGNDAASANDGVSTIIVGSNDYAAAWARNEAGRPIYPVSPGGERQREMAERFGVNLV
;
A
#
# COMPACT_ATOMS: atom_id res chain seq x y z
N ALA A 1 17.23 35.77 1.81
CA ALA A 1 17.18 34.91 0.60
C ALA A 1 16.74 33.52 0.99
N LEU A 2 16.17 32.78 0.05
CA LEU A 2 15.68 31.42 0.25
C LEU A 2 16.58 30.44 -0.51
N LEU A 3 17.09 29.41 0.15
CA LEU A 3 17.88 28.37 -0.48
C LEU A 3 16.99 27.27 -1.09
N PRO A 4 17.48 26.51 -2.08
CA PRO A 4 16.79 25.32 -2.59
C PRO A 4 16.36 24.39 -1.45
N PRO A 5 15.14 23.83 -1.50
CA PRO A 5 14.63 23.00 -0.41
C PRO A 5 15.43 21.71 -0.28
N LYS A 6 15.47 21.19 0.95
CA LYS A 6 16.04 19.88 1.28
C LYS A 6 14.91 18.92 1.62
N SER A 7 15.09 17.68 1.18
CA SER A 7 14.18 16.56 1.44
C SER A 7 14.93 15.56 2.32
N GLU A 8 14.67 15.56 3.62
CA GLU A 8 15.25 14.57 4.55
C GLU A 8 14.11 13.75 5.17
N GLY A 9 14.02 12.48 4.80
CA GLY A 9 12.87 11.64 5.15
C GLY A 9 11.57 12.25 4.61
N ASP A 10 10.56 12.40 5.45
CA ASP A 10 9.27 12.97 5.06
C ASP A 10 9.23 14.51 5.17
N ALA A 11 10.23 15.11 5.78
CA ALA A 11 10.29 16.56 5.95
C ALA A 11 10.72 17.27 4.65
N PHE A 12 9.91 18.22 4.21
CA PHE A 12 10.26 19.18 3.17
C PHE A 12 10.60 20.52 3.82
N ALA A 13 11.86 20.92 3.76
CA ALA A 13 12.35 22.08 4.49
C ALA A 13 13.01 23.09 3.55
N ALA A 14 12.73 24.37 3.77
CA ALA A 14 13.39 25.48 3.09
C ALA A 14 14.26 26.26 4.08
N THR A 15 15.46 26.65 3.65
CA THR A 15 16.37 27.42 4.50
C THR A 15 16.35 28.88 4.10
N VAL A 16 16.07 29.76 5.06
CA VAL A 16 16.13 31.21 4.90
C VAL A 16 17.49 31.70 5.39
N VAL A 17 18.17 32.50 4.58
CA VAL A 17 19.48 33.08 4.92
C VAL A 17 19.44 34.61 4.91
N ARG A 18 20.16 35.23 5.83
CA ARG A 18 20.36 36.69 5.92
C ARG A 18 21.84 37.05 5.95
N ALA A 19 22.16 38.27 5.50
CA ALA A 19 23.54 38.71 5.29
C ALA A 19 24.37 38.87 6.57
N GLY A 20 23.75 39.11 7.73
CA GLY A 20 24.46 39.25 8.99
C GLY A 20 23.59 38.89 10.18
N GLY A 21 24.24 38.55 11.30
CA GLY A 21 23.59 38.35 12.58
C GLY A 21 22.97 39.66 13.05
N GLY A 22 21.66 39.66 13.25
CA GLY A 22 20.89 40.82 13.68
C GLY A 22 19.98 40.47 14.86
N ALA A 23 19.02 41.35 15.14
CA ALA A 23 17.96 41.09 16.11
C ALA A 23 17.14 39.84 15.75
N GLU A 24 16.37 39.35 16.72
CA GLU A 24 15.38 38.30 16.47
C GLU A 24 14.41 38.74 15.38
N ALA A 25 14.13 37.83 14.46
CA ALA A 25 13.23 38.08 13.35
C ALA A 25 12.44 36.82 13.03
N THR A 26 11.14 36.96 12.84
CA THR A 26 10.24 35.86 12.48
C THR A 26 9.55 36.19 11.16
N GLY A 27 9.19 35.17 10.41
CA GLY A 27 8.36 35.31 9.22
C GLY A 27 7.87 33.96 8.74
N SER A 28 7.39 33.91 7.50
CA SER A 28 6.90 32.67 6.90
C SER A 28 7.40 32.49 5.48
N VAL A 29 7.43 31.25 5.02
CA VAL A 29 7.61 30.85 3.62
C VAL A 29 6.31 30.23 3.14
N ARG A 30 5.82 30.67 1.98
CA ARG A 30 4.64 30.10 1.31
C ARG A 30 5.06 29.11 0.25
N ALA A 31 4.35 28.00 0.18
CA ALA A 31 4.40 27.05 -0.91
C ALA A 31 3.22 27.27 -1.85
N LEU A 32 3.50 27.41 -3.14
CA LEU A 32 2.52 27.80 -4.15
C LEU A 32 2.47 26.78 -5.29
N SER A 33 1.27 26.55 -5.83
CA SER A 33 1.05 25.74 -7.02
C SER A 33 1.45 26.46 -8.30
N GLU A 34 1.45 25.75 -9.42
CA GLU A 34 1.71 26.31 -10.76
C GLU A 34 0.73 27.45 -11.11
N ASP A 35 -0.54 27.31 -10.72
CA ASP A 35 -1.58 28.34 -10.89
C ASP A 35 -1.46 29.53 -9.91
N GLY A 36 -0.47 29.51 -9.00
CA GLY A 36 -0.26 30.53 -7.97
C GLY A 36 -1.14 30.39 -6.73
N GLY A 37 -1.86 29.28 -6.57
CA GLY A 37 -2.63 28.97 -5.36
C GLY A 37 -1.72 28.61 -4.19
N THR A 38 -2.06 29.05 -2.97
CA THR A 38 -1.27 28.70 -1.77
C THR A 38 -1.59 27.28 -1.33
N LEU A 39 -0.56 26.43 -1.29
CA LEU A 39 -0.64 25.02 -0.88
C LEU A 39 -0.30 24.84 0.61
N GLY A 40 0.54 25.71 1.16
CA GLY A 40 0.97 25.67 2.55
C GLY A 40 1.81 26.86 2.96
N GLU A 41 1.99 27.04 4.26
CA GLU A 41 2.81 28.10 4.85
C GLU A 41 3.59 27.55 6.04
N ALA A 42 4.88 27.84 6.10
CA ALA A 42 5.78 27.39 7.16
C ALA A 42 6.46 28.59 7.83
N ALA A 43 6.42 28.64 9.15
CA ALA A 43 7.08 29.69 9.92
C ALA A 43 8.59 29.44 10.03
N TRP A 44 9.36 30.52 10.11
CA TRP A 44 10.78 30.52 10.45
C TRP A 44 11.07 31.62 11.46
N SER A 45 12.14 31.42 12.22
CA SER A 45 12.61 32.38 13.23
C SER A 45 14.13 32.38 13.29
N PHE A 46 14.72 33.56 13.25
CA PHE A 46 16.14 33.79 13.57
C PHE A 46 16.26 34.13 15.05
N ALA A 47 17.14 33.44 15.77
CA ALA A 47 17.60 33.95 17.06
C ALA A 47 18.55 35.14 16.86
N ALA A 48 18.84 35.85 17.94
CA ALA A 48 19.82 36.92 17.92
C ALA A 48 21.19 36.38 17.46
N GLY A 49 21.76 36.98 16.41
CA GLY A 49 23.05 36.57 15.85
C GLY A 49 23.00 35.48 14.78
N ASP A 50 21.91 34.72 14.65
CA ASP A 50 21.80 33.66 13.63
C ASP A 50 21.80 34.23 12.22
N THR A 51 22.31 33.50 11.24
CA THR A 51 22.26 33.89 9.82
C THR A 51 21.45 32.93 8.96
N GLN A 52 21.01 31.82 9.53
CA GLN A 52 20.18 30.80 8.88
C GLN A 52 19.00 30.44 9.77
N ALA A 53 17.83 30.22 9.16
CA ALA A 53 16.63 29.72 9.82
C ALA A 53 15.96 28.69 8.90
N VAL A 54 15.34 27.66 9.48
CA VAL A 54 14.67 26.59 8.73
C VAL A 54 13.16 26.77 8.84
N ALA A 55 12.49 26.71 7.69
CA ALA A 55 11.03 26.63 7.58
C ALA A 55 10.66 25.20 7.14
N THR A 56 10.00 24.45 8.02
CA THR A 56 9.60 23.06 7.73
C THR A 56 8.13 23.02 7.33
N PHE A 57 7.85 22.41 6.19
CA PHE A 57 6.49 22.19 5.71
C PHE A 57 5.99 20.82 6.13
N ASP A 58 4.84 20.80 6.80
CA ASP A 58 4.06 19.60 7.08
C ASP A 58 2.88 19.55 6.09
N LEU A 59 3.12 18.93 4.94
CA LEU A 59 2.17 18.86 3.83
C LEU A 59 2.05 17.41 3.35
N PRO A 60 0.83 16.91 3.06
CA PRO A 60 0.63 15.66 2.34
C PRO A 60 1.41 15.66 1.01
N LEU A 61 1.87 14.48 0.56
CA LEU A 61 2.71 14.42 -0.63
C LEU A 61 2.01 14.96 -1.88
N GLU A 62 0.70 14.75 -2.01
CA GLU A 62 -0.07 15.26 -3.13
C GLU A 62 0.05 16.78 -3.24
N LEU A 63 0.04 17.50 -2.12
CA LEU A 63 0.24 18.95 -2.09
C LEU A 63 1.72 19.30 -2.31
N ARG A 64 2.64 18.54 -1.73
CA ARG A 64 4.09 18.74 -1.92
C ARG A 64 4.51 18.61 -3.39
N ASN A 65 4.03 17.60 -4.09
CA ASN A 65 4.34 17.37 -5.50
C ASN A 65 3.75 18.46 -6.42
N ARG A 66 2.71 19.15 -5.96
CA ARG A 66 2.11 20.30 -6.65
C ARG A 66 2.85 21.62 -6.39
N ILE A 67 3.81 21.66 -5.47
CA ILE A 67 4.61 22.86 -5.23
C ILE A 67 5.39 23.17 -6.51
N ALA A 68 5.18 24.37 -7.05
CA ALA A 68 5.90 24.91 -8.19
C ALA A 68 6.86 26.03 -7.77
N ARG A 69 6.55 26.77 -6.69
CA ARG A 69 7.46 27.74 -6.09
C ARG A 69 7.31 27.85 -4.58
N LEU A 70 8.41 28.20 -3.94
CA LEU A 70 8.50 28.64 -2.55
C LEU A 70 8.88 30.12 -2.52
N GLU A 71 8.28 30.90 -1.63
CA GLU A 71 8.63 32.32 -1.47
C GLU A 71 8.53 32.80 -0.03
N ILE A 72 9.39 33.73 0.35
CA ILE A 72 9.32 34.40 1.66
C ILE A 72 8.18 35.41 1.65
N SER A 73 7.27 35.30 2.61
CA SER A 73 6.13 36.23 2.75
C SER A 73 6.61 37.67 2.97
N GLY A 74 6.07 38.61 2.18
CA GLY A 74 6.37 40.04 2.31
C GLY A 74 7.67 40.50 1.63
N GLU A 75 8.44 39.60 1.01
CA GLU A 75 9.71 39.92 0.35
C GLU A 75 9.59 39.82 -1.18
N ALA A 76 9.71 40.96 -1.87
CA ALA A 76 9.63 41.04 -3.33
C ALA A 76 11.04 41.01 -3.96
N SER A 77 11.65 39.83 -4.03
CA SER A 77 12.98 39.64 -4.61
C SER A 77 13.12 38.29 -5.30
N ALA A 78 13.88 38.24 -6.41
CA ALA A 78 14.31 36.98 -7.02
C ALA A 78 15.05 36.05 -6.05
N GLY A 79 15.78 36.61 -5.08
CA GLY A 79 16.47 35.83 -4.06
C GLY A 79 15.56 35.33 -2.94
N ALA A 80 14.30 35.80 -2.87
CA ALA A 80 13.30 35.33 -1.92
C ALA A 80 12.43 34.20 -2.49
N VAL A 81 12.58 33.88 -3.78
CA VAL A 81 11.79 32.88 -4.49
C VAL A 81 12.70 31.71 -4.93
N VAL A 82 12.19 30.50 -4.77
CA VAL A 82 12.80 29.27 -5.27
C VAL A 82 11.77 28.51 -6.07
N LEU A 83 12.09 28.22 -7.32
CA LEU A 83 11.32 27.34 -8.20
C LEU A 83 11.69 25.89 -7.91
N THR A 84 10.67 25.05 -7.82
CA THR A 84 10.83 23.60 -7.69
C THR A 84 10.71 22.96 -9.07
N ASP A 85 11.48 21.89 -9.28
CA ASP A 85 11.39 21.02 -10.45
C ASP A 85 11.25 19.54 -10.03
N GLU A 86 11.34 18.64 -10.99
CA GLU A 86 11.21 17.19 -10.81
C GLU A 86 12.14 16.60 -9.75
N ARG A 87 13.27 17.25 -9.41
CA ARG A 87 14.21 16.73 -8.39
C ARG A 87 13.59 16.68 -7.00
N TRP A 88 12.57 17.50 -6.74
CA TRP A 88 11.91 17.60 -5.44
C TRP A 88 10.52 16.96 -5.42
N ARG A 89 10.05 16.40 -6.54
CA ARG A 89 8.81 15.61 -6.63
C ARG A 89 9.11 14.16 -6.28
N ARG A 90 8.42 13.60 -5.29
CA ARG A 90 8.49 12.16 -4.98
C ARG A 90 7.49 11.41 -5.85
N ARG A 91 7.90 10.28 -6.42
CA ARG A 91 7.00 9.42 -7.21
C ARG A 91 6.10 8.61 -6.29
N SER A 92 4.82 8.49 -6.62
CA SER A 92 3.92 7.51 -5.99
C SER A 92 4.17 6.14 -6.61
N VAL A 93 4.55 5.18 -5.78
CA VAL A 93 4.87 3.81 -6.17
C VAL A 93 3.96 2.86 -5.40
N GLY A 94 3.14 2.11 -6.11
CA GLY A 94 2.31 1.05 -5.55
C GLY A 94 3.08 -0.26 -5.57
N ILE A 95 3.14 -0.98 -4.46
CA ILE A 95 3.80 -2.28 -4.38
C ILE A 95 2.74 -3.34 -4.09
N VAL A 96 2.72 -4.41 -4.88
CA VAL A 96 1.88 -5.58 -4.67
C VAL A 96 2.77 -6.82 -4.77
N SER A 97 2.66 -7.73 -3.80
CA SER A 97 3.28 -9.05 -3.88
C SER A 97 2.23 -10.16 -3.88
N GLY A 98 2.55 -11.25 -4.56
CA GLY A 98 1.81 -12.52 -4.52
C GLY A 98 2.07 -13.34 -3.26
N ALA A 99 3.18 -13.11 -2.57
CA ALA A 99 3.49 -13.74 -1.29
C ALA A 99 2.76 -13.02 -0.13
N PRO A 100 2.25 -13.76 0.88
CA PRO A 100 1.70 -13.14 2.08
C PRO A 100 2.76 -12.28 2.79
N VAL A 101 2.33 -11.18 3.40
CA VAL A 101 3.21 -10.33 4.22
C VAL A 101 3.50 -11.08 5.52
N GLU A 102 4.60 -11.81 5.58
CA GLU A 102 5.04 -12.50 6.80
C GLU A 102 5.59 -11.47 7.81
N GLU A 103 4.76 -11.02 8.75
CA GLU A 103 5.20 -10.14 9.85
C GLU A 103 6.28 -10.81 10.74
N ALA A 104 6.31 -12.14 10.78
CA ALA A 104 7.24 -12.92 11.59
C ALA A 104 8.65 -13.07 10.98
N GLN A 105 8.79 -13.04 9.64
CA GLN A 105 10.08 -13.18 8.94
C GLN A 105 10.27 -12.14 7.81
N PRO A 106 10.49 -10.86 8.16
CA PRO A 106 10.56 -9.78 7.17
C PRO A 106 11.64 -9.97 6.10
N LEU A 107 12.72 -10.69 6.42
CA LEU A 107 13.87 -10.88 5.52
C LEU A 107 13.62 -11.86 4.36
N LEU A 108 12.52 -12.60 4.37
CA LEU A 108 12.10 -13.45 3.25
C LEU A 108 11.08 -12.73 2.34
N SER A 109 10.48 -11.64 2.82
CA SER A 109 9.47 -10.89 2.07
C SER A 109 10.05 -10.06 0.93
N ASP A 110 9.52 -10.22 -0.28
CA ASP A 110 9.80 -9.33 -1.42
C ASP A 110 9.48 -7.85 -1.10
N ILE A 111 8.36 -7.61 -0.42
CA ILE A 111 7.89 -6.26 -0.09
C ILE A 111 8.90 -5.56 0.83
N TYR A 112 9.53 -6.28 1.76
CA TYR A 112 10.50 -5.71 2.69
C TYR A 112 11.68 -5.06 1.96
N TYR A 113 12.31 -5.78 1.01
CA TYR A 113 13.43 -5.25 0.24
C TYR A 113 13.01 -4.12 -0.69
N LEU A 114 11.89 -4.26 -1.40
CA LEU A 114 11.37 -3.22 -2.28
C LEU A 114 11.06 -1.94 -1.51
N ARG A 115 10.41 -2.05 -0.35
CA ARG A 115 10.12 -0.92 0.52
C ARG A 115 11.40 -0.22 0.96
N ARG A 116 12.37 -0.98 1.47
CA ARG A 116 13.64 -0.41 1.94
C ARG A 116 14.44 0.25 0.83
N ALA A 117 14.41 -0.31 -0.38
CA ALA A 117 15.12 0.22 -1.53
C ALA A 117 14.45 1.47 -2.11
N ILE A 118 13.12 1.53 -2.15
CA ILE A 118 12.37 2.60 -2.86
C ILE A 118 12.01 3.78 -1.95
N ALA A 119 11.72 3.53 -0.65
CA ALA A 119 11.30 4.56 0.31
C ALA A 119 12.20 5.81 0.37
N PRO A 120 13.54 5.73 0.20
CA PRO A 120 14.39 6.92 0.25
C PRO A 120 14.05 7.96 -0.83
N PHE A 121 13.53 7.56 -1.99
CA PHE A 121 13.35 8.43 -3.16
C PHE A 121 11.94 8.41 -3.77
N ALA A 122 11.04 7.58 -3.26
CA ALA A 122 9.64 7.54 -3.68
C ALA A 122 8.71 7.37 -2.48
N GLU A 123 7.47 7.82 -2.63
CA GLU A 123 6.42 7.50 -1.67
C GLU A 123 5.82 6.16 -2.03
N LEU A 124 5.72 5.32 -1.02
CA LEU A 124 5.16 3.99 -1.14
C LEU A 124 3.71 4.02 -0.76
N ARG A 125 2.87 3.50 -1.64
CA ARG A 125 1.47 3.21 -1.36
C ARG A 125 1.33 1.72 -1.21
N ASP A 126 0.85 1.34 -0.04
CA ASP A 126 0.54 -0.03 0.27
C ASP A 126 -0.94 -0.25 -0.01
N ALA A 127 -1.25 -1.35 -0.67
CA ALA A 127 -2.57 -1.93 -0.54
C ALA A 127 -2.54 -2.79 0.73
N ASN A 128 -3.50 -2.59 1.65
CA ASN A 128 -3.60 -3.40 2.85
C ASN A 128 -3.68 -4.89 2.48
N ALA A 129 -2.95 -5.73 3.22
CA ALA A 129 -3.02 -7.17 3.07
C ALA A 129 -4.41 -7.65 3.52
N GLY A 130 -5.20 -8.22 2.60
CA GLY A 130 -6.51 -8.78 2.90
C GLY A 130 -7.66 -8.24 2.03
N ASP A 131 -7.50 -7.10 1.36
CA ASP A 131 -8.58 -6.51 0.56
C ASP A 131 -8.63 -7.08 -0.87
N GLU A 132 -9.81 -7.46 -1.34
CA GLU A 132 -10.07 -7.64 -2.76
C GLU A 132 -9.80 -6.33 -3.52
N GLY A 133 -9.19 -6.41 -4.70
CA GLY A 133 -8.94 -5.23 -5.51
C GLY A 133 -7.77 -4.35 -5.03
N ARG A 134 -6.72 -4.93 -4.41
CA ARG A 134 -5.45 -4.23 -4.08
C ARG A 134 -4.93 -3.35 -5.22
N ILE A 135 -4.94 -3.90 -6.44
CA ILE A 135 -4.50 -3.18 -7.65
C ILE A 135 -5.51 -2.09 -8.00
N ALA A 136 -6.81 -2.38 -7.93
CA ALA A 136 -7.85 -1.38 -8.19
C ALA A 136 -7.73 -0.18 -7.24
N ALA A 137 -7.61 -0.42 -5.93
CA ALA A 137 -7.44 0.63 -4.91
C ALA A 137 -6.18 1.48 -5.15
N LEU A 138 -5.05 0.86 -5.51
CA LEU A 138 -3.82 1.59 -5.85
C LEU A 138 -3.96 2.46 -7.10
N LEU A 139 -4.79 2.04 -8.06
CA LEU A 139 -5.03 2.74 -9.33
C LEU A 139 -6.18 3.77 -9.27
N GLU A 140 -6.97 3.80 -8.19
CA GLU A 140 -8.00 4.84 -7.98
C GLU A 140 -7.39 6.24 -7.81
N ALA A 141 -6.19 6.31 -7.21
CA ALA A 141 -5.44 7.54 -7.03
C ALA A 141 -4.30 7.64 -8.06
N PRO A 142 -3.78 8.86 -8.36
CA PRO A 142 -2.69 9.03 -9.31
C PRO A 142 -1.43 8.23 -8.90
N LEU A 143 -1.12 7.19 -9.68
CA LEU A 143 0.03 6.30 -9.48
C LEU A 143 1.01 6.42 -10.65
N SER A 144 2.29 6.63 -10.34
CA SER A 144 3.35 6.76 -11.37
C SER A 144 3.98 5.41 -11.71
N VAL A 145 4.14 4.55 -10.71
CA VAL A 145 4.80 3.24 -10.85
C VAL A 145 3.99 2.19 -10.10
N LEU A 146 3.81 1.03 -10.71
CA LEU A 146 3.24 -0.16 -10.09
C LEU A 146 4.31 -1.24 -10.09
N VAL A 147 4.64 -1.79 -8.92
CA VAL A 147 5.60 -2.87 -8.74
C VAL A 147 4.87 -4.14 -8.34
N LEU A 148 5.01 -5.19 -9.14
CA LEU A 148 4.42 -6.51 -8.89
C LEU A 148 5.53 -7.53 -8.61
N ALA A 149 5.56 -8.09 -7.41
CA ALA A 149 6.55 -9.08 -7.01
C ALA A 149 5.93 -10.49 -6.93
N ASP A 150 6.50 -11.43 -7.70
CA ASP A 150 6.06 -12.82 -7.82
C ASP A 150 4.54 -13.02 -7.99
N LEU A 151 3.92 -12.18 -8.83
CA LEU A 151 2.57 -12.42 -9.31
C LEU A 151 2.68 -13.11 -10.67
N GLY A 152 2.26 -14.37 -10.75
CA GLY A 152 2.32 -15.17 -11.99
C GLY A 152 1.36 -14.65 -13.05
N THR A 153 0.05 -14.80 -12.81
CA THR A 153 -1.00 -14.32 -13.70
C THR A 153 -1.91 -13.33 -12.98
N LEU A 154 -2.19 -12.19 -13.61
CA LEU A 154 -3.26 -11.30 -13.20
C LEU A 154 -4.60 -11.80 -13.76
N SER A 155 -5.62 -11.94 -12.91
CA SER A 155 -6.93 -12.46 -13.32
C SER A 155 -7.93 -11.35 -13.70
N GLY A 156 -8.72 -11.59 -14.75
CA GLY A 156 -9.95 -10.86 -15.05
C GLY A 156 -9.80 -9.34 -15.12
N ALA A 157 -10.46 -8.63 -14.19
CA ALA A 157 -10.57 -7.18 -14.21
C ALA A 157 -9.26 -6.45 -13.85
N ASP A 158 -8.39 -7.04 -13.03
CA ASP A 158 -7.14 -6.38 -12.62
C ASP A 158 -6.10 -6.40 -13.72
N HIS A 159 -6.05 -7.49 -14.52
CA HIS A 159 -5.25 -7.55 -15.73
C HIS A 159 -5.59 -6.40 -16.69
N GLU A 160 -6.88 -6.23 -16.96
CA GLU A 160 -7.36 -5.20 -17.88
C GLU A 160 -7.11 -3.78 -17.35
N ARG A 161 -7.27 -3.55 -16.04
CA ARG A 161 -6.93 -2.26 -15.40
C ARG A 161 -5.45 -1.92 -15.53
N VAL A 162 -4.57 -2.86 -15.23
CA VAL A 162 -3.12 -2.65 -15.34
C VAL A 162 -2.74 -2.42 -16.80
N ARG A 163 -3.30 -3.20 -17.73
CA ARG A 163 -3.06 -3.02 -19.17
C ARG A 163 -3.42 -1.61 -19.64
N GLN A 164 -4.62 -1.13 -19.30
CA GLN A 164 -5.08 0.22 -19.66
C GLN A 164 -4.22 1.31 -18.99
N TRP A 165 -3.86 1.14 -17.72
CA TRP A 165 -3.04 2.09 -16.99
C TRP A 165 -1.62 2.20 -17.57
N VAL A 166 -0.99 1.07 -17.95
CA VAL A 166 0.28 1.09 -18.66
C VAL A 166 0.13 1.78 -20.02
N GLU A 167 -0.90 1.45 -20.80
CA GLU A 167 -1.12 2.10 -22.10
C GLU A 167 -1.32 3.62 -21.98
N ALA A 168 -1.89 4.10 -20.88
CA ALA A 168 -2.07 5.51 -20.57
C ALA A 168 -0.77 6.24 -20.14
N GLY A 169 0.33 5.51 -19.88
CA GLY A 169 1.61 6.11 -19.51
C GLY A 169 2.26 5.53 -18.25
N GLY A 170 1.61 4.58 -17.57
CA GLY A 170 2.13 3.95 -16.35
C GLY A 170 3.44 3.17 -16.56
N LEU A 171 4.29 3.14 -15.53
CA LEU A 171 5.47 2.28 -15.48
C LEU A 171 5.18 1.04 -14.63
N LEU A 172 5.06 -0.12 -15.29
CA LEU A 172 4.92 -1.41 -14.61
C LEU A 172 6.30 -2.05 -14.42
N ILE A 173 6.68 -2.32 -13.17
CA ILE A 173 7.89 -3.08 -12.83
C ILE A 173 7.43 -4.43 -12.29
N ARG A 174 7.95 -5.52 -12.84
CA ARG A 174 7.68 -6.88 -12.38
C ARG A 174 8.96 -7.54 -11.91
N PHE A 175 8.85 -8.31 -10.84
CA PHE A 175 9.87 -9.24 -10.39
C PHE A 175 9.37 -10.66 -10.61
N ALA A 176 10.22 -11.49 -11.21
CA ALA A 176 9.95 -12.90 -11.39
C ALA A 176 10.05 -13.65 -10.05
N GLY A 177 9.48 -14.84 -9.99
CA GLY A 177 9.58 -15.73 -8.84
C GLY A 177 8.93 -17.08 -9.16
N PRO A 178 8.77 -17.96 -8.17
CA PRO A 178 8.21 -19.29 -8.36
C PRO A 178 6.87 -19.29 -9.12
N ARG A 179 5.94 -18.40 -8.75
CA ARG A 179 4.61 -18.32 -9.38
C ARG A 179 4.70 -17.90 -10.84
N MET A 180 5.55 -16.92 -11.15
CA MET A 180 5.78 -16.48 -12.55
C MET A 180 6.51 -17.51 -13.40
N ALA A 181 7.37 -18.34 -12.79
CA ALA A 181 8.06 -19.41 -13.49
C ALA A 181 7.11 -20.53 -13.93
N GLU A 182 6.06 -20.80 -13.16
CA GLU A 182 5.03 -21.80 -13.51
C GLU A 182 4.08 -21.27 -14.57
N GLN A 183 3.60 -20.03 -14.41
CA GLN A 183 2.67 -19.41 -15.34
C GLN A 183 2.85 -17.88 -15.39
N SER A 184 2.85 -17.33 -16.61
CA SER A 184 2.94 -15.88 -16.84
C SER A 184 1.80 -15.38 -17.74
N ASP A 185 1.46 -14.10 -17.58
CA ASP A 185 0.49 -13.37 -18.40
C ASP A 185 1.16 -12.62 -19.57
N ASP A 186 0.40 -11.82 -20.34
CA ASP A 186 0.94 -11.02 -21.44
C ASP A 186 1.47 -9.64 -21.01
N LEU A 187 1.48 -9.30 -19.71
CA LEU A 187 2.01 -8.05 -19.16
C LEU A 187 3.50 -8.19 -18.82
N VAL A 188 4.24 -8.78 -19.74
CA VAL A 188 5.69 -8.98 -19.72
C VAL A 188 6.33 -8.38 -20.99
N PRO A 189 7.57 -7.88 -20.91
CA PRO A 189 8.20 -7.20 -22.05
C PRO A 189 8.64 -8.16 -23.17
N VAL A 190 8.86 -9.44 -22.83
CA VAL A 190 9.28 -10.52 -23.73
C VAL A 190 8.58 -11.81 -23.34
N PRO A 191 8.28 -12.72 -24.29
CA PRO A 191 7.77 -14.04 -23.97
C PRO A 191 8.74 -14.80 -23.06
N LEU A 192 8.19 -15.56 -22.10
CA LEU A 192 8.96 -16.27 -21.09
C LEU A 192 8.87 -17.78 -21.32
N ARG A 193 9.99 -18.48 -21.10
CA ARG A 193 10.02 -19.94 -21.08
C ARG A 193 9.38 -20.43 -19.79
N SER A 194 8.61 -21.52 -19.88
CA SER A 194 8.08 -22.20 -18.70
C SER A 194 9.20 -22.82 -17.86
N GLY A 195 9.08 -22.67 -16.54
CA GLY A 195 10.04 -23.12 -15.55
C GLY A 195 11.17 -22.13 -15.27
N GLY A 196 11.76 -22.25 -14.06
CA GLY A 196 12.95 -21.50 -13.66
C GLY A 196 14.23 -22.23 -14.04
N ARG A 197 15.27 -21.47 -14.41
CA ARG A 197 16.65 -21.99 -14.51
C ARG A 197 17.32 -21.87 -13.14
N ALA A 198 17.80 -23.00 -12.61
CA ALA A 198 18.66 -23.00 -11.42
C ALA A 198 20.16 -23.04 -11.81
N LEU A 199 20.91 -22.13 -11.23
CA LEU A 199 22.34 -21.87 -11.38
C LEU A 199 23.02 -22.14 -10.03
N GLY A 200 23.41 -23.40 -9.82
CA GLY A 200 24.03 -23.87 -8.58
C GLY A 200 23.03 -24.59 -7.67
N GLY A 201 23.56 -25.55 -6.89
CA GLY A 201 22.79 -26.41 -5.98
C GLY A 201 23.31 -27.85 -6.00
N ALA A 202 22.90 -28.68 -5.02
CA ALA A 202 23.39 -30.06 -4.88
C ALA A 202 23.16 -30.96 -6.12
N LEU A 203 22.26 -30.56 -7.02
CA LEU A 203 21.91 -31.25 -8.27
C LEU A 203 22.25 -30.44 -9.55
N SER A 204 22.83 -29.24 -9.42
CA SER A 204 23.14 -28.32 -10.54
C SER A 204 24.65 -28.15 -10.68
N TRP A 205 25.18 -28.44 -11.87
CA TRP A 205 26.62 -28.39 -12.18
C TRP A 205 27.13 -26.99 -12.56
N SER A 206 26.28 -25.95 -12.55
CA SER A 206 26.65 -24.60 -12.97
C SER A 206 26.86 -23.68 -11.77
N GLU A 207 27.91 -22.87 -11.76
CA GLU A 207 28.13 -21.86 -10.72
C GLU A 207 27.12 -20.69 -10.85
N PRO A 208 26.74 -20.04 -9.72
CA PRO A 208 25.98 -18.80 -9.74
C PRO A 208 26.63 -17.76 -10.66
N GLN A 209 25.80 -17.11 -11.46
CA GLN A 209 26.28 -16.19 -12.51
C GLN A 209 26.38 -14.77 -11.99
N ARG A 210 27.37 -14.03 -12.47
CA ARG A 210 27.54 -12.60 -12.17
C ARG A 210 26.92 -11.73 -13.26
N LEU A 211 26.70 -10.46 -12.94
CA LEU A 211 26.24 -9.46 -13.91
C LEU A 211 27.33 -9.16 -14.93
N ALA A 212 26.92 -8.97 -16.19
CA ALA A 212 27.76 -8.38 -17.23
C ALA A 212 27.73 -6.84 -17.13
N PRO A 213 28.77 -6.14 -17.63
CA PRO A 213 28.77 -4.69 -17.70
C PRO A 213 27.50 -4.14 -18.40
N PHE A 214 26.95 -3.04 -17.87
CA PHE A 214 25.79 -2.40 -18.48
C PHE A 214 26.17 -1.79 -19.84
N GLU A 215 25.32 -2.02 -20.84
CA GLU A 215 25.51 -1.50 -22.19
C GLU A 215 25.15 0.00 -22.24
N ALA A 216 25.79 0.79 -23.11
CA ALA A 216 25.61 2.25 -23.20
C ALA A 216 24.17 2.72 -23.54
N GLY A 217 23.30 1.82 -24.02
CA GLY A 217 21.87 2.08 -24.26
C GLY A 217 20.96 1.77 -23.06
N SER A 218 21.50 1.18 -22.00
CA SER A 218 20.75 0.81 -20.80
C SER A 218 20.55 2.02 -19.88
N PRO A 219 19.40 2.12 -19.18
CA PRO A 219 19.27 3.09 -18.09
C PRO A 219 20.29 2.86 -16.97
N PHE A 220 20.92 1.69 -16.89
CA PHE A 220 21.90 1.33 -15.86
C PHE A 220 23.36 1.65 -16.24
N ASP A 221 23.60 2.23 -17.42
CA ASP A 221 24.95 2.59 -17.87
C ASP A 221 25.70 3.47 -16.86
N GLY A 222 26.98 3.16 -16.61
CA GLY A 222 27.82 3.87 -15.63
C GLY A 222 27.48 3.65 -14.15
N LEU A 223 26.63 2.67 -13.81
CA LEU A 223 26.54 2.18 -12.43
C LEU A 223 27.75 1.29 -12.10
N ASP A 224 28.22 1.35 -10.85
CA ASP A 224 29.30 0.47 -10.38
C ASP A 224 28.76 -0.95 -10.17
N LEU A 225 29.43 -1.96 -10.75
CA LEU A 225 29.05 -3.36 -10.59
C LEU A 225 29.83 -4.01 -9.44
N PRO A 226 29.19 -4.37 -8.32
CA PRO A 226 29.85 -5.10 -7.24
C PRO A 226 30.19 -6.53 -7.69
N ALA A 227 31.39 -7.00 -7.36
CA ALA A 227 31.89 -8.31 -7.81
C ALA A 227 31.25 -9.51 -7.08
N ASP A 228 30.58 -9.25 -5.96
CA ASP A 228 29.93 -10.21 -5.07
C ASP A 228 28.46 -10.45 -5.40
N VAL A 229 27.85 -9.65 -6.30
CA VAL A 229 26.48 -9.89 -6.76
C VAL A 229 26.43 -11.09 -7.69
N THR A 230 25.61 -12.07 -7.33
CA THR A 230 25.42 -13.34 -8.01
C THR A 230 23.94 -13.70 -8.13
N VAL A 231 23.61 -14.40 -9.21
CA VAL A 231 22.28 -14.90 -9.53
C VAL A 231 22.33 -16.43 -9.55
N SER A 232 21.55 -17.04 -8.67
CA SER A 232 21.45 -18.49 -8.52
C SER A 232 20.20 -19.07 -9.18
N ARG A 233 19.17 -18.27 -9.47
CA ARG A 233 17.98 -18.72 -10.20
C ARG A 233 17.41 -17.59 -11.05
N GLN A 234 16.79 -17.90 -12.19
CA GLN A 234 16.10 -16.91 -13.03
C GLN A 234 15.01 -17.52 -13.91
N VAL A 235 14.01 -16.72 -14.29
CA VAL A 235 13.09 -17.05 -15.39
C VAL A 235 13.74 -16.64 -16.72
N LEU A 236 13.71 -17.51 -17.73
CA LEU A 236 14.35 -17.23 -19.01
C LEU A 236 13.38 -16.60 -20.01
N ALA A 237 13.84 -15.57 -20.72
CA ALA A 237 13.17 -15.07 -21.91
C ALA A 237 13.29 -16.08 -23.07
N GLU A 238 12.26 -16.16 -23.91
CA GLU A 238 12.34 -16.86 -25.18
C GLU A 238 13.24 -16.11 -26.17
N PRO A 239 14.15 -16.79 -26.87
CA PRO A 239 14.98 -16.17 -27.90
C PRO A 239 14.11 -15.56 -29.01
N SER A 240 14.26 -14.25 -29.23
CA SER A 240 13.59 -13.53 -30.31
C SER A 240 14.52 -12.46 -30.90
N PRO A 241 14.30 -12.02 -32.16
CA PRO A 241 15.13 -10.98 -32.80
C PRO A 241 15.19 -9.67 -31.99
N ASP A 242 14.08 -9.32 -31.32
CA ASP A 242 13.95 -8.09 -30.54
C ASP A 242 14.51 -8.21 -29.11
N LEU A 243 14.86 -9.43 -28.66
CA LEU A 243 15.29 -9.64 -27.27
C LEU A 243 16.51 -8.78 -26.92
N ALA A 244 17.43 -8.61 -27.88
CA ALA A 244 18.62 -7.81 -27.69
C ALA A 244 18.30 -6.35 -27.38
N SER A 245 17.42 -5.71 -28.16
CA SER A 245 17.02 -4.30 -27.98
C SER A 245 16.12 -4.08 -26.77
N ARG A 246 15.47 -5.13 -26.27
CA ARG A 246 14.62 -5.11 -25.06
C ARG A 246 15.38 -5.47 -23.77
N THR A 247 16.67 -5.76 -23.83
CA THR A 247 17.46 -6.13 -22.64
C THR A 247 18.20 -4.91 -22.08
N TRP A 248 17.98 -4.59 -20.80
CA TRP A 248 18.70 -3.52 -20.08
C TRP A 248 19.88 -4.03 -19.27
N ALA A 249 19.85 -5.27 -18.80
CA ALA A 249 20.94 -5.89 -18.06
C ALA A 249 21.08 -7.37 -18.44
N ARG A 250 22.31 -7.87 -18.44
CA ARG A 250 22.65 -9.28 -18.76
C ARG A 250 23.50 -9.89 -17.66
N LEU A 251 23.52 -11.21 -17.62
CA LEU A 251 24.52 -11.98 -16.91
C LEU A 251 25.75 -12.21 -17.81
N GLN A 252 26.86 -12.65 -17.22
CA GLN A 252 28.11 -12.92 -17.93
C GLN A 252 27.98 -13.99 -19.04
N ASP A 253 27.01 -14.89 -18.91
CA ASP A 253 26.67 -15.87 -19.95
C ASP A 253 25.79 -15.32 -21.08
N GLY A 254 25.48 -14.01 -21.06
CA GLY A 254 24.69 -13.30 -22.05
C GLY A 254 23.18 -13.36 -21.82
N THR A 255 22.70 -14.14 -20.84
CA THR A 255 21.26 -14.23 -20.57
C THR A 255 20.70 -12.91 -19.99
N PRO A 256 19.49 -12.48 -20.40
CA PRO A 256 18.88 -11.26 -19.87
C PRO A 256 18.56 -11.37 -18.38
N LEU A 257 18.94 -10.35 -17.61
CA LEU A 257 18.57 -10.17 -16.20
C LEU A 257 17.44 -9.16 -16.04
N VAL A 258 17.45 -8.08 -16.83
CA VAL A 258 16.39 -7.07 -16.86
C VAL A 258 15.98 -6.82 -18.29
N THR A 259 14.69 -6.94 -18.58
CA THR A 259 14.10 -6.65 -19.89
C THR A 259 13.03 -5.57 -19.78
N ALA A 260 12.80 -4.84 -20.86
CA ALA A 260 11.81 -3.77 -20.92
C ALA A 260 11.21 -3.61 -22.31
N ALA A 261 9.94 -3.22 -22.37
CA ALA A 261 9.23 -2.92 -23.60
C ALA A 261 8.24 -1.77 -23.40
N ARG A 262 8.04 -0.97 -24.44
CA ARG A 262 7.00 0.06 -24.48
C ARG A 262 5.63 -0.58 -24.78
N ARG A 263 4.59 -0.10 -24.10
CA ARG A 263 3.21 -0.49 -24.38
C ARG A 263 2.30 0.73 -24.27
N GLY A 264 1.71 1.14 -25.39
CA GLY A 264 1.09 2.46 -25.49
C GLY A 264 2.08 3.57 -25.13
N ASN A 265 1.68 4.46 -24.23
CA ASN A 265 2.55 5.52 -23.72
C ASN A 265 3.43 5.08 -22.53
N GLY A 266 3.15 3.92 -21.93
CA GLY A 266 3.86 3.40 -20.76
C GLY A 266 4.98 2.43 -21.09
N THR A 267 5.54 1.84 -20.03
CA THR A 267 6.65 0.88 -20.12
C THR A 267 6.42 -0.27 -19.17
N ILE A 268 6.71 -1.49 -19.61
CA ILE A 268 6.78 -2.69 -18.78
C ILE A 268 8.25 -3.06 -18.63
N VAL A 269 8.70 -3.26 -17.40
CA VAL A 269 10.05 -3.69 -17.02
C VAL A 269 9.94 -4.97 -16.23
N LEU A 270 10.76 -5.97 -16.55
CA LEU A 270 10.83 -7.25 -15.85
C LEU A 270 12.24 -7.50 -15.36
N PHE A 271 12.37 -7.73 -14.05
CA PHE A 271 13.53 -8.34 -13.43
C PHE A 271 13.32 -9.86 -13.44
N HIS A 272 14.24 -10.59 -14.05
CA HIS A 272 14.14 -12.05 -14.23
C HIS A 272 14.48 -12.85 -12.95
N VAL A 273 14.51 -12.18 -11.81
CA VAL A 273 14.82 -12.70 -10.47
C VAL A 273 13.79 -12.19 -9.45
N THR A 274 13.76 -12.79 -8.26
CA THR A 274 12.94 -12.31 -7.14
C THR A 274 13.40 -10.95 -6.63
N ALA A 275 12.51 -10.24 -5.92
CA ALA A 275 12.83 -8.96 -5.32
C ALA A 275 13.53 -9.11 -3.95
N ASN A 276 13.47 -10.32 -3.37
CA ASN A 276 14.19 -10.74 -2.18
C ASN A 276 15.55 -11.42 -2.50
N SER A 277 16.12 -12.11 -1.50
CA SER A 277 17.42 -12.78 -1.60
C SER A 277 17.39 -14.23 -2.13
N ASP A 278 16.23 -14.78 -2.45
CA ASP A 278 16.08 -16.23 -2.68
C ASP A 278 16.76 -16.69 -3.98
N TRP A 279 16.62 -15.90 -5.05
CA TRP A 279 17.15 -16.24 -6.38
C TRP A 279 18.43 -15.48 -6.73
N SER A 280 18.74 -14.42 -5.98
CA SER A 280 19.95 -13.62 -6.15
C SER A 280 20.24 -12.84 -4.88
N ASN A 281 21.50 -12.48 -4.64
CA ASN A 281 21.84 -11.53 -3.57
C ASN A 281 21.78 -10.06 -4.05
N LEU A 282 21.19 -9.78 -5.22
CA LEU A 282 21.06 -8.43 -5.77
C LEU A 282 20.33 -7.51 -4.79
N ALA A 283 19.23 -7.98 -4.20
CA ALA A 283 18.41 -7.23 -3.24
C ALA A 283 19.19 -6.75 -1.99
N LEU A 284 20.33 -7.37 -1.69
CA LEU A 284 21.22 -7.01 -0.57
C LEU A 284 22.27 -5.95 -0.94
N SER A 285 22.34 -5.56 -2.22
CA SER A 285 23.39 -4.67 -2.74
C SER A 285 22.90 -3.22 -2.92
N GLY A 286 23.83 -2.26 -2.84
CA GLY A 286 23.56 -0.87 -3.22
C GLY A 286 23.14 -0.71 -4.69
N LEU A 287 23.62 -1.61 -5.56
CA LEU A 287 23.29 -1.63 -6.98
C LEU A 287 21.78 -1.79 -7.21
N PHE A 288 21.09 -2.61 -6.40
CA PHE A 288 19.64 -2.77 -6.49
C PHE A 288 18.87 -1.47 -6.26
N VAL A 289 19.29 -0.70 -5.25
CA VAL A 289 18.72 0.62 -4.93
C VAL A 289 18.93 1.58 -6.10
N GLU A 290 20.12 1.60 -6.69
CA GLU A 290 20.45 2.47 -7.82
C GLU A 290 19.69 2.07 -9.09
N MET A 291 19.56 0.77 -9.38
CA MET A 291 18.76 0.26 -10.50
C MET A 291 17.30 0.67 -10.34
N LEU A 292 16.68 0.42 -9.18
CA LEU A 292 15.30 0.82 -8.91
C LEU A 292 15.10 2.34 -9.01
N ARG A 293 16.04 3.13 -8.48
CA ARG A 293 16.00 4.60 -8.58
C ARG A 293 15.99 5.06 -10.03
N ARG A 294 16.86 4.49 -10.87
CA ARG A 294 16.93 4.84 -12.30
C ARG A 294 15.69 4.37 -13.06
N THR A 295 15.15 3.19 -12.74
CA THR A 295 13.92 2.69 -13.36
C THR A 295 12.71 3.54 -12.99
N VAL A 296 12.50 3.85 -11.71
CA VAL A 296 11.38 4.69 -11.24
C VAL A 296 11.42 6.09 -11.85
N ALA A 297 12.62 6.63 -12.08
CA ALA A 297 12.80 7.92 -12.75
C ALA A 297 12.30 7.94 -14.22
N LEU A 298 12.15 6.78 -14.88
CA LEU A 298 11.65 6.70 -16.27
C LEU A 298 10.15 6.91 -16.42
N SER A 299 9.38 6.85 -15.32
CA SER A 299 7.91 6.96 -15.31
C SER A 299 7.35 8.26 -15.91
N GLN A 300 8.19 9.27 -16.18
CA GLN A 300 7.78 10.54 -16.80
C GLN A 300 8.61 10.95 -18.03
N GLY A 301 9.34 10.03 -18.65
CA GLY A 301 10.51 10.39 -19.46
C GLY A 301 10.57 10.00 -20.94
N VAL A 302 9.51 9.51 -21.58
CA VAL A 302 9.50 9.37 -23.06
C VAL A 302 8.13 9.73 -23.62
N ALA A 303 7.86 11.04 -23.66
CA ALA A 303 7.14 11.62 -24.78
C ALA A 303 8.18 11.97 -25.85
N ALA A 304 8.71 10.95 -26.53
CA ALA A 304 9.25 11.12 -27.86
C ALA A 304 8.07 10.89 -28.81
N ASN A 305 7.68 11.95 -29.52
CA ASN A 305 6.68 11.90 -30.57
C ASN A 305 6.92 10.72 -31.51
N GLY A 306 5.82 10.12 -31.98
CA GLY A 306 5.82 9.07 -32.98
C GLY A 306 6.74 9.39 -34.16
N GLY A 307 7.76 8.56 -34.30
CA GLY A 307 8.72 8.56 -35.39
C GLY A 307 9.70 7.44 -35.10
N GLU A 308 9.80 6.47 -36.01
CA GLU A 308 10.83 5.44 -35.99
C GLU A 308 12.21 6.09 -35.96
N GLU A 309 12.84 6.18 -34.79
CA GLU A 309 14.29 6.36 -34.69
C GLU A 309 14.89 5.48 -33.59
N PRO A 310 16.13 4.97 -33.79
CA PRO A 310 16.70 3.93 -32.97
C PRO A 310 17.12 4.46 -31.60
N VAL A 311 16.92 3.63 -30.58
CA VAL A 311 17.47 3.82 -29.24
C VAL A 311 19.00 3.91 -29.33
N GLY A 312 19.54 5.12 -29.17
CA GLY A 312 20.97 5.41 -29.10
C GLY A 312 21.23 6.61 -28.16
N PRO A 313 22.44 6.72 -27.55
CA PRO A 313 22.68 7.64 -26.46
C PRO A 313 22.97 9.05 -26.98
N ARG A 314 22.15 10.04 -26.62
CA ARG A 314 22.52 11.46 -26.66
C ARG A 314 21.85 12.23 -25.53
N ARG A 315 22.38 12.11 -24.30
CA ARG A 315 22.06 13.02 -23.18
C ARG A 315 23.04 14.19 -23.04
N ASP A 316 24.21 14.11 -23.68
CA ASP A 316 25.27 15.13 -23.52
C ASP A 316 25.11 16.35 -24.44
N SER A 317 24.20 16.30 -25.41
CA SER A 317 23.99 17.39 -26.39
C SER A 317 22.57 17.99 -26.35
N GLU A 318 21.75 17.59 -25.38
CA GLU A 318 20.40 18.11 -25.25
C GLU A 318 20.45 19.55 -24.72
N MET A 319 19.87 20.49 -25.47
CA MET A 319 19.84 21.91 -25.12
C MET A 319 18.48 22.26 -24.51
N LEU A 320 18.48 22.80 -23.30
CA LEU A 320 17.28 23.19 -22.56
C LEU A 320 16.98 24.67 -22.81
N SER A 321 15.97 24.94 -23.63
CA SER A 321 15.51 26.30 -23.93
C SER A 321 14.79 26.95 -22.74
N PRO A 322 14.90 28.28 -22.54
CA PRO A 322 14.17 28.96 -21.48
C PRO A 322 12.67 28.96 -21.75
N VAL A 323 11.87 28.53 -20.78
CA VAL A 323 10.40 28.50 -20.85
C VAL A 323 9.81 29.69 -20.09
N ALA A 324 10.31 29.97 -18.89
CA ALA A 324 9.88 31.09 -18.05
C ALA A 324 11.03 31.59 -17.19
N THR A 325 11.09 32.88 -16.87
CA THR A 325 12.19 33.47 -16.10
C THR A 325 11.69 34.37 -14.99
N LEU A 326 12.41 34.44 -13.88
CA LEU A 326 12.15 35.33 -12.76
C LEU A 326 12.72 36.72 -13.03
N ASP A 327 11.92 37.75 -12.80
CA ASP A 327 12.38 39.13 -12.72
C ASP A 327 13.07 39.42 -11.38
N GLY A 328 13.64 40.63 -11.22
CA GLY A 328 14.32 41.05 -10.00
C GLY A 328 13.44 41.06 -8.74
N PHE A 329 12.12 41.09 -8.90
CA PHE A 329 11.12 41.07 -7.83
C PHE A 329 10.60 39.67 -7.52
N GLY A 330 11.11 38.63 -8.19
CA GLY A 330 10.70 37.24 -8.00
C GLY A 330 9.42 36.86 -8.74
N ARG A 331 9.00 37.64 -9.75
CA ARG A 331 7.83 37.31 -10.57
C ARG A 331 8.24 36.47 -11.77
N LEU A 332 7.57 35.35 -11.97
CA LEU A 332 7.77 34.47 -13.11
C LEU A 332 7.06 35.05 -14.34
N GLY A 333 7.76 35.17 -15.46
CA GLY A 333 7.22 35.71 -16.70
C GLY A 333 7.93 35.16 -17.94
N ALA A 334 7.57 35.73 -19.10
CA ALA A 334 8.18 35.34 -20.37
C ALA A 334 9.70 35.59 -20.36
N PRO A 335 10.52 34.67 -20.90
CA PRO A 335 11.96 34.87 -21.00
C PRO A 335 12.32 36.15 -21.78
N PRO A 336 13.31 36.93 -21.34
CA PRO A 336 13.79 38.06 -22.11
C PRO A 336 14.46 37.56 -23.40
N ALA A 337 14.47 38.39 -24.45
CA ALA A 337 15.10 38.04 -25.74
C ALA A 337 16.61 37.75 -25.63
N THR A 338 17.26 38.13 -24.52
CA THR A 338 18.67 37.84 -24.24
C THR A 338 18.90 36.45 -23.63
N ALA A 339 17.84 35.74 -23.23
CA ALA A 339 17.94 34.42 -22.61
C ALA A 339 18.30 33.35 -23.66
N THR A 340 19.32 32.57 -23.37
CA THR A 340 19.82 31.49 -24.25
C THR A 340 19.66 30.12 -23.61
N ALA A 341 19.52 29.10 -24.44
CA ALA A 341 19.41 27.70 -24.00
C ALA A 341 20.67 27.23 -23.24
N ILE A 342 20.48 26.29 -22.32
CA ILE A 342 21.52 25.74 -21.45
C ILE A 342 21.73 24.27 -21.80
N PRO A 343 22.96 23.79 -22.02
CA PRO A 343 23.23 22.36 -22.17
C PRO A 343 22.75 21.57 -20.94
N ALA A 344 22.11 20.41 -21.15
CA ALA A 344 21.66 19.55 -20.06
C ALA A 344 22.86 19.09 -19.20
N ALA A 345 23.98 18.76 -19.85
CA ALA A 345 25.28 18.53 -19.23
C ALA A 345 25.87 19.86 -18.76
N GLY A 346 25.88 20.11 -17.44
CA GLY A 346 26.40 21.36 -16.85
C GLY A 346 25.33 22.39 -16.45
N PHE A 347 24.05 22.02 -16.49
CA PHE A 347 22.94 22.92 -16.11
C PHE A 347 23.11 23.54 -14.71
N ASP A 348 23.50 22.73 -13.71
CA ASP A 348 23.59 23.19 -12.32
C ASP A 348 24.79 24.12 -12.06
N GLU A 349 25.83 24.01 -12.88
CA GLU A 349 27.05 24.82 -12.86
C GLU A 349 26.91 26.15 -13.63
N THR A 350 25.81 26.31 -14.36
CA THR A 350 25.59 27.49 -15.21
C THR A 350 25.54 28.78 -14.39
N VAL A 351 26.27 29.80 -14.86
CA VAL A 351 26.31 31.12 -14.23
C VAL A 351 24.99 31.85 -14.44
N ARG A 352 24.34 32.24 -13.34
CA ARG A 352 23.07 32.95 -13.36
C ARG A 352 23.31 34.41 -13.73
N GLY A 353 22.64 34.91 -14.76
CA GLY A 353 22.84 36.27 -15.26
C GLY A 353 21.92 36.60 -16.43
N PRO A 354 22.08 37.75 -17.11
CA PRO A 354 21.15 38.19 -18.15
C PRO A 354 21.01 37.25 -19.37
N ARG A 355 22.02 36.40 -19.62
CA ARG A 355 21.99 35.35 -20.65
C ARG A 355 21.35 34.05 -20.18
N HIS A 356 21.46 33.75 -18.89
CA HIS A 356 20.88 32.57 -18.24
C HIS A 356 20.16 33.03 -16.97
N PRO A 357 19.05 33.77 -17.11
CA PRO A 357 18.32 34.30 -15.96
C PRO A 357 17.74 33.16 -15.12
N PRO A 358 17.57 33.35 -13.79
CA PRO A 358 16.87 32.36 -12.97
C PRO A 358 15.47 32.06 -13.54
N GLY A 359 15.07 30.79 -13.62
CA GLY A 359 13.87 30.40 -14.34
C GLY A 359 13.71 28.90 -14.59
N LEU A 360 12.75 28.55 -15.43
CA LEU A 360 12.43 27.20 -15.90
C LEU A 360 12.97 26.99 -17.31
N TYR A 361 13.65 25.87 -17.54
CA TYR A 361 14.32 25.53 -18.81
C TYR A 361 14.03 24.09 -19.23
N GLY A 362 13.80 23.85 -20.53
CA GLY A 362 13.57 22.51 -21.08
C GLY A 362 12.18 22.33 -21.68
N PRO A 363 11.71 21.08 -21.87
CA PRO A 363 10.37 20.81 -22.41
C PRO A 363 9.28 21.25 -21.41
N ALA A 364 8.15 21.71 -21.93
CA ALA A 364 7.03 22.19 -21.11
C ALA A 364 6.48 21.12 -20.15
N SER A 365 6.63 19.84 -20.48
CA SER A 365 6.19 18.72 -19.65
C SER A 365 7.09 18.44 -18.43
N ALA A 366 8.36 18.84 -18.48
CA ALA A 366 9.34 18.55 -17.42
C ALA A 366 10.45 19.61 -17.40
N PRO A 367 10.15 20.88 -17.07
CA PRO A 367 11.16 21.92 -17.01
C PRO A 367 12.09 21.73 -15.80
N ARG A 368 13.37 22.09 -15.97
CA ARG A 368 14.37 22.20 -14.90
C ARG A 368 14.44 23.62 -14.36
N ALA A 369 14.55 23.74 -13.05
CA ALA A 369 14.64 25.02 -12.35
C ALA A 369 16.10 25.46 -12.19
N LEU A 370 16.43 26.64 -12.73
CA LEU A 370 17.65 27.38 -12.45
C LEU A 370 17.34 28.46 -11.41
N ASN A 371 17.62 28.19 -10.14
CA ASN A 371 17.39 29.14 -9.06
C ASN A 371 18.55 30.14 -8.91
N LEU A 372 18.23 31.35 -8.44
CA LEU A 372 19.24 32.39 -8.15
C LEU A 372 20.11 31.98 -6.97
N ALA A 373 19.49 31.47 -5.90
CA ALA A 373 20.17 30.94 -4.74
C ALA A 373 20.59 29.48 -4.99
N THR A 374 21.83 29.17 -4.66
CA THR A 374 22.36 27.79 -4.60
C THR A 374 22.45 27.34 -3.14
N SER A 375 22.63 26.05 -2.89
CA SER A 375 22.82 25.50 -1.54
C SER A 375 24.03 26.08 -0.80
N GLU A 376 24.97 26.68 -1.53
CA GLU A 376 26.21 27.27 -1.01
C GLU A 376 26.15 28.79 -0.88
N LEU A 377 25.01 29.42 -1.19
CA LEU A 377 24.86 30.87 -1.15
C LEU A 377 25.10 31.39 0.28
N THR A 378 26.15 32.22 0.41
CA THR A 378 26.40 33.02 1.61
C THR A 378 26.22 34.49 1.27
N LEU A 379 25.39 35.18 2.05
CA LEU A 379 25.18 36.61 1.90
C LEU A 379 26.18 37.34 2.79
N THR A 380 26.98 38.22 2.22
CA THR A 380 27.89 39.09 2.97
C THR A 380 27.28 40.50 3.10
N PRO A 381 27.35 41.12 4.28
CA PRO A 381 26.88 42.49 4.43
C PRO A 381 27.71 43.42 3.54
N LEU A 382 27.06 44.38 2.90
CA LEU A 382 27.77 45.47 2.25
C LEU A 382 28.48 46.28 3.35
N ALA A 383 29.80 46.43 3.24
CA ALA A 383 30.56 47.27 4.16
C ALA A 383 30.11 48.72 4.03
N ASP A 384 29.92 49.40 5.16
CA ASP A 384 29.63 50.84 5.16
C ASP A 384 30.82 51.56 4.51
N THR A 385 30.56 52.34 3.45
CA THR A 385 31.55 53.21 2.82
C THR A 385 31.50 54.58 3.50
N PRO A 386 32.43 54.89 4.42
CA PRO A 386 32.36 56.12 5.21
C PRO A 386 32.44 57.34 4.28
N GLY A 387 31.48 58.25 4.41
CA GLY A 387 31.49 59.54 3.71
C GLY A 387 30.76 59.60 2.35
N ILE A 388 30.19 58.50 1.85
CA ILE A 388 29.48 58.47 0.55
C ILE A 388 27.98 58.17 0.71
N ALA A 389 27.56 57.47 1.77
CA ALA A 389 26.16 57.10 1.99
C ALA A 389 25.73 57.24 3.46
N GLU A 390 24.53 57.78 3.68
CA GLU A 390 23.83 57.81 4.98
C GLU A 390 22.68 56.80 4.93
N ARG A 391 22.68 55.80 5.82
CA ARG A 391 21.61 54.81 5.91
C ARG A 391 20.43 55.39 6.70
N ARG A 392 19.38 55.81 5.99
CA ARG A 392 18.09 56.19 6.60
C ARG A 392 17.08 55.05 6.44
N GLY A 393 16.56 54.53 7.55
CA GLY A 393 15.49 53.53 7.53
C GLY A 393 14.14 54.18 7.24
N PHE A 394 13.33 53.57 6.37
CA PHE A 394 11.94 53.96 6.16
C PHE A 394 11.08 53.35 7.29
N SER A 395 11.15 53.89 8.51
CA SER A 395 10.21 53.52 9.57
C SER A 395 8.95 54.36 9.43
N GLY A 396 7.92 53.79 8.80
CA GLY A 396 6.57 54.37 8.85
C GLY A 396 6.14 54.54 10.31
N SER A 397 5.77 55.75 10.68
CA SER A 397 5.27 56.09 12.03
C SER A 397 4.10 55.19 12.39
N ALA A 398 4.18 54.50 13.54
CA ALA A 398 3.12 53.62 14.03
C ALA A 398 1.77 54.36 14.11
N GLU A 399 0.76 53.86 13.39
CA GLU A 399 -0.61 54.35 13.47
C GLU A 399 -1.15 54.15 14.90
N THR A 400 -1.70 55.20 15.51
CA THR A 400 -2.28 55.13 16.87
C THR A 400 -3.78 54.86 16.79
N ARG A 401 -4.24 53.80 17.47
CA ARG A 401 -5.64 53.34 17.41
C ARG A 401 -6.53 54.18 18.35
N LEU A 402 -7.13 55.24 17.82
CA LEU A 402 -7.99 56.17 18.58
C LEU A 402 -9.40 55.63 18.91
N ALA A 403 -9.76 54.46 18.41
CA ALA A 403 -11.11 53.88 18.57
C ALA A 403 -11.52 53.72 20.04
N ALA A 404 -10.61 53.26 20.91
CA ALA A 404 -10.91 53.08 22.33
C ALA A 404 -11.22 54.41 23.04
N LEU A 405 -10.46 55.46 22.71
CA LEU A 405 -10.71 56.82 23.23
C LEU A 405 -12.05 57.37 22.73
N ALA A 406 -12.38 57.14 21.46
CA ALA A 406 -13.65 57.56 20.88
C ALA A 406 -14.86 56.84 21.51
N PHE A 407 -14.76 55.53 21.77
CA PHE A 407 -15.82 54.77 22.44
C PHE A 407 -16.01 55.18 23.91
N MET A 408 -14.92 55.47 24.63
CA MET A 408 -15.03 56.01 26.00
C MET A 408 -15.70 57.38 26.02
N LEU A 409 -15.37 58.25 25.06
CA LEU A 409 -16.03 59.56 24.92
C LEU A 409 -17.52 59.41 24.61
N ALA A 410 -17.89 58.51 23.69
CA ALA A 410 -19.28 58.24 23.35
C ALA A 410 -20.08 57.70 24.54
N LEU A 411 -19.51 56.76 25.31
CA LEU A 411 -20.15 56.24 26.52
C LEU A 411 -20.35 57.33 27.58
N ALA A 412 -19.33 58.18 27.80
CA ALA A 412 -19.42 59.28 28.74
C ALA A 412 -20.54 60.28 28.37
N LEU A 413 -20.70 60.57 27.07
CA LEU A 413 -21.77 61.43 26.57
C LEU A 413 -23.15 60.80 26.78
N VAL A 414 -23.32 59.49 26.58
CA VAL A 414 -24.58 58.78 26.86
C VAL A 414 -24.90 58.80 28.35
N VAL A 415 -23.91 58.59 29.22
CA VAL A 415 -24.11 58.69 30.67
C VAL A 415 -24.49 60.12 31.09
N LEU A 416 -23.83 61.13 30.54
CA LEU A 416 -24.18 62.53 30.78
C LEU A 416 -25.59 62.87 30.29
N ASP A 417 -25.98 62.40 29.11
CA ASP A 417 -27.31 62.62 28.54
C ASP A 417 -28.39 61.93 29.39
N THR A 418 -28.14 60.70 29.85
CA THR A 418 -29.07 60.00 30.75
C THR A 418 -29.20 60.70 32.11
N VAL A 419 -28.10 61.21 32.68
CA VAL A 419 -28.15 62.02 33.92
C VAL A 419 -28.92 63.33 33.68
N ALA A 420 -28.67 64.02 32.56
CA ALA A 420 -29.39 65.24 32.21
C ALA A 420 -30.88 65.00 32.00
N ALA A 421 -31.24 63.90 31.33
CA ALA A 421 -32.63 63.47 31.14
C ALA A 421 -33.30 63.12 32.48
N LEU A 422 -32.60 62.44 33.39
CA LEU A 422 -33.09 62.13 34.74
C LEU A 422 -33.28 63.39 35.60
N TRP A 423 -32.42 64.41 35.41
CA TRP A 423 -32.52 65.68 36.10
C TRP A 423 -33.68 66.54 35.58
N MET A 424 -33.85 66.64 34.25
CA MET A 424 -34.97 67.34 33.62
C MET A 424 -36.33 66.69 33.88
N THR A 425 -36.38 65.36 34.06
CA THR A 425 -37.61 64.63 34.40
C THR A 425 -37.97 64.71 35.90
N GLY A 426 -37.19 65.43 36.71
CA GLY A 426 -37.49 65.65 38.13
C GLY A 426 -37.30 64.43 39.02
N LEU A 427 -36.58 63.39 38.53
CA LEU A 427 -36.45 62.11 39.24
C LEU A 427 -35.56 62.20 40.51
N PHE A 428 -34.75 63.26 40.62
CA PHE A 428 -33.90 63.51 41.80
C PHE A 428 -34.60 64.33 42.91
N GLU A 429 -35.81 64.84 42.69
CA GLU A 429 -36.62 65.57 43.70
C GLU A 429 -37.94 64.84 44.04
N ALA A 430 -37.91 63.52 44.10
CA ALA A 430 -39.05 62.71 44.53
C ALA A 430 -38.77 62.01 45.87
N GLU A 431 -38.85 62.76 46.98
CA GLU A 431 -39.22 62.15 48.25
C GLU A 431 -40.60 61.48 48.10
N LYS A 432 -40.62 60.16 48.25
CA LYS A 432 -41.79 59.26 48.35
C LYS A 432 -42.58 59.01 47.05
N ILE A 433 -42.08 58.12 46.19
CA ILE A 433 -42.95 57.26 45.36
C ILE A 433 -42.55 55.78 45.45
N ARG A 434 -43.18 55.13 46.43
CA ARG A 434 -43.82 53.79 46.43
C ARG A 434 -43.41 52.78 45.33
N ARG A 435 -42.81 51.68 45.80
CA ARG A 435 -42.86 50.29 45.30
C ARG A 435 -43.93 50.01 44.22
N ARG A 436 -43.48 49.68 43.00
CA ARG A 436 -43.84 48.51 42.17
C ARG A 436 -43.60 48.84 40.70
N ARG A 437 -43.03 47.86 39.97
CA ARG A 437 -42.78 47.78 38.51
C ARG A 437 -41.39 48.19 38.05
N PHE A 438 -40.37 47.39 38.39
CA PHE A 438 -39.13 47.31 37.60
C PHE A 438 -38.50 45.90 37.66
N ALA A 439 -39.32 44.86 37.53
CA ALA A 439 -38.86 43.47 37.48
C ALA A 439 -39.70 42.68 36.47
N ALA A 440 -39.49 42.90 35.16
CA ALA A 440 -40.16 42.10 34.11
C ALA A 440 -39.54 42.22 32.70
N ARG A 441 -38.23 42.45 32.52
CA ARG A 441 -37.66 42.58 31.15
C ARG A 441 -36.26 41.99 30.89
N ILE A 442 -35.76 41.04 31.69
CA ILE A 442 -34.48 40.36 31.40
C ILE A 442 -34.57 38.84 31.63
N LEU A 443 -35.56 38.16 31.03
CA LEU A 443 -35.63 36.68 31.11
C LEU A 443 -36.07 35.90 29.85
N PRO A 444 -36.46 36.48 28.68
CA PRO A 444 -36.83 35.64 27.54
C PRO A 444 -35.69 35.34 26.55
N VAL A 445 -34.45 35.82 26.76
CA VAL A 445 -33.34 35.65 25.80
C VAL A 445 -32.50 34.38 26.03
N LEU A 446 -32.67 33.68 27.16
CA LEU A 446 -31.87 32.49 27.52
C LEU A 446 -32.59 31.14 27.32
N ALA A 447 -33.86 31.12 26.89
CA ALA A 447 -34.66 29.90 26.75
C ALA A 447 -34.78 29.35 25.31
N ALA A 448 -34.09 29.95 24.33
CA ALA A 448 -34.18 29.57 22.92
C ALA A 448 -33.08 28.60 22.42
N ALA A 449 -32.22 28.08 23.31
CA ALA A 449 -31.05 27.27 22.94
C ALA A 449 -31.15 25.77 23.31
N ALA A 450 -32.34 25.25 23.64
CA ALA A 450 -32.53 23.87 24.10
C ALA A 450 -33.40 22.98 23.17
N LEU A 451 -33.54 23.34 21.88
CA LEU A 451 -34.49 22.69 20.96
C LEU A 451 -33.85 21.93 19.78
N PHE A 452 -32.59 21.51 19.87
CA PHE A 452 -31.96 20.68 18.82
C PHE A 452 -31.34 19.40 19.39
N LEU A 453 -32.16 18.35 19.48
CA LEU A 453 -31.74 16.95 19.47
C LEU A 453 -32.60 16.23 18.43
N PRO A 454 -32.00 15.46 17.51
CA PRO A 454 -32.70 14.36 16.85
C PRO A 454 -32.22 13.02 17.41
N ALA A 455 -33.18 12.20 17.79
CA ALA A 455 -33.03 10.75 17.92
C ALA A 455 -33.35 10.11 16.57
N THR A 456 -32.57 9.13 16.14
CA THR A 456 -32.89 8.26 15.00
C THR A 456 -32.80 6.79 15.43
N THR A 457 -33.92 6.09 15.24
CA THR A 457 -34.10 4.64 15.30
C THR A 457 -33.67 4.00 14.00
N ALA A 458 -32.97 2.85 14.06
CA ALA A 458 -32.68 1.99 12.91
C ALA A 458 -32.89 0.52 13.31
N ASP A 459 -34.13 0.05 13.16
CA ASP A 459 -34.50 -1.37 13.22
C ASP A 459 -34.38 -1.98 11.82
N ALA A 460 -33.22 -2.59 11.52
CA ALA A 460 -33.04 -3.50 10.37
C ALA A 460 -31.87 -4.49 10.52
N GLN A 461 -31.09 -4.43 11.62
CA GLN A 461 -29.87 -5.23 11.84
C GLN A 461 -30.05 -6.48 12.74
N ASN A 462 -31.21 -6.64 13.38
CA ASN A 462 -31.38 -7.59 14.49
C ASN A 462 -31.24 -9.10 14.13
N ALA A 463 -31.39 -9.52 12.86
CA ALA A 463 -31.30 -10.94 12.47
C ALA A 463 -29.87 -11.37 12.05
N ILE A 464 -29.09 -10.46 11.46
CA ILE A 464 -27.68 -10.69 11.12
C ILE A 464 -26.84 -10.63 12.40
N ASP A 465 -27.23 -9.75 13.34
CA ASP A 465 -26.60 -9.64 14.65
C ASP A 465 -26.81 -10.89 15.52
N GLU A 466 -27.94 -11.61 15.45
CA GLU A 466 -28.17 -12.76 16.35
C GLU A 466 -27.29 -13.98 16.00
N PHE A 467 -27.09 -14.28 14.71
CA PHE A 467 -26.16 -15.33 14.27
C PHE A 467 -24.70 -14.95 14.59
N ALA A 468 -24.29 -13.72 14.26
CA ALA A 468 -22.93 -13.23 14.51
C ALA A 468 -22.64 -13.11 16.02
N LEU A 469 -23.62 -12.72 16.83
CA LEU A 469 -23.52 -12.67 18.29
C LEU A 469 -23.43 -14.08 18.87
N ALA A 470 -24.27 -15.02 18.43
CA ALA A 470 -24.22 -16.40 18.92
C ALA A 470 -22.91 -17.12 18.55
N ALA A 471 -22.37 -16.84 17.36
CA ALA A 471 -21.11 -17.43 16.88
C ALA A 471 -19.87 -16.80 17.55
N SER A 472 -19.94 -15.55 18.03
CA SER A 472 -18.80 -14.86 18.67
C SER A 472 -18.72 -15.05 20.20
N LEU A 473 -19.82 -15.40 20.87
CA LEU A 473 -19.85 -15.55 22.34
C LEU A 473 -19.26 -16.87 22.85
N ASP A 474 -19.42 -17.96 22.09
CA ASP A 474 -18.97 -19.30 22.47
C ASP A 474 -18.31 -20.00 21.27
N THR A 475 -17.15 -20.63 21.47
CA THR A 475 -16.49 -21.43 20.44
C THR A 475 -17.33 -22.69 20.12
N ARG A 476 -17.59 -22.92 18.84
CA ARG A 476 -18.46 -24.00 18.35
C ARG A 476 -17.91 -24.58 17.05
N LEU A 477 -18.15 -25.87 16.84
CA LEU A 477 -17.84 -26.53 15.57
C LEU A 477 -18.93 -26.18 14.55
N ALA A 478 -18.57 -26.05 13.28
CA ALA A 478 -19.54 -25.76 12.24
C ALA A 478 -19.48 -26.74 11.06
N TYR A 479 -20.62 -26.93 10.42
CA TYR A 479 -20.74 -27.69 9.19
C TYR A 479 -21.42 -26.86 8.11
N VAL A 480 -21.03 -27.09 6.85
CA VAL A 480 -21.63 -26.39 5.72
C VAL A 480 -22.97 -27.02 5.36
N ILE A 481 -24.01 -26.19 5.24
CA ILE A 481 -25.33 -26.58 4.76
C ILE A 481 -25.24 -26.88 3.27
N THR A 482 -25.49 -28.13 2.89
CA THR A 482 -25.29 -28.61 1.53
C THR A 482 -26.53 -28.53 0.65
N GLY A 483 -27.70 -28.29 1.27
CA GLY A 483 -29.01 -28.34 0.60
C GLY A 483 -29.60 -29.74 0.52
N ASP A 484 -28.89 -30.76 1.02
CA ASP A 484 -29.40 -32.12 1.22
C ASP A 484 -29.70 -32.34 2.72
N PRO A 485 -30.98 -32.38 3.12
CA PRO A 485 -31.37 -32.50 4.53
C PRO A 485 -30.79 -33.72 5.24
N GLU A 486 -30.65 -34.86 4.54
CA GLU A 486 -30.10 -36.08 5.15
C GLU A 486 -28.62 -35.90 5.49
N THR A 487 -27.84 -35.32 4.57
CA THR A 487 -26.41 -35.04 4.80
C THR A 487 -26.20 -33.97 5.87
N ASP A 488 -27.04 -32.95 5.90
CA ASP A 488 -26.96 -31.86 6.88
C ASP A 488 -27.31 -32.36 8.29
N GLU A 489 -28.33 -33.23 8.42
CA GLU A 489 -28.67 -33.90 9.69
C GLU A 489 -27.55 -34.83 10.19
N VAL A 490 -26.92 -35.59 9.29
CA VAL A 490 -25.75 -36.44 9.62
C VAL A 490 -24.59 -35.59 10.13
N SER A 491 -24.32 -34.46 9.46
CA SER A 491 -23.24 -33.54 9.82
C SER A 491 -23.46 -32.93 11.20
N ALA A 492 -24.69 -32.47 11.48
CA ALA A 492 -25.09 -31.96 12.79
C ALA A 492 -24.93 -33.02 13.90
N ALA A 493 -25.46 -34.23 13.68
CA ALA A 493 -25.36 -35.33 14.64
C ALA A 493 -23.91 -35.78 14.86
N GLY A 494 -23.10 -35.77 13.79
CA GLY A 494 -21.67 -36.09 13.80
C GLY A 494 -20.87 -35.12 14.66
N LEU A 495 -20.98 -33.82 14.37
CA LEU A 495 -20.26 -32.79 15.14
C LEU A 495 -20.78 -32.67 16.58
N SER A 496 -22.06 -32.96 16.85
CA SER A 496 -22.59 -33.03 18.21
C SER A 496 -22.01 -34.21 18.98
N GLY A 497 -21.85 -35.36 18.31
CA GLY A 497 -21.10 -36.50 18.81
C GLY A 497 -19.65 -36.15 19.13
N LEU A 498 -18.95 -35.50 18.20
CA LEU A 498 -17.57 -35.08 18.38
C LEU A 498 -17.41 -34.05 19.52
N SER A 499 -18.32 -33.09 19.63
CA SER A 499 -18.34 -32.10 20.72
C SER A 499 -18.45 -32.76 22.10
N ARG A 500 -19.24 -33.83 22.23
CA ARG A 500 -19.31 -34.64 23.47
C ARG A 500 -17.99 -35.38 23.74
N VAL A 501 -17.33 -35.89 22.70
CA VAL A 501 -16.04 -36.56 22.82
C VAL A 501 -14.96 -35.57 23.26
N LEU A 502 -14.91 -34.38 22.67
CA LEU A 502 -14.00 -33.29 23.05
C LEU A 502 -14.18 -32.94 24.53
N ARG A 503 -15.41 -32.63 24.96
CA ARG A 503 -15.73 -32.36 26.37
C ARG A 503 -15.32 -33.47 27.33
N ALA A 504 -15.40 -34.73 26.89
CA ALA A 504 -15.07 -35.87 27.73
C ALA A 504 -13.56 -36.17 27.80
N ARG A 505 -12.78 -35.77 26.79
CA ARG A 505 -11.39 -36.21 26.61
C ARG A 505 -10.37 -35.07 26.63
N THR A 506 -10.78 -33.83 26.44
CA THR A 506 -9.94 -32.63 26.41
C THR A 506 -10.47 -31.57 27.38
N ALA A 507 -9.74 -30.47 27.56
CA ALA A 507 -10.19 -29.31 28.31
C ALA A 507 -11.05 -28.34 27.47
N PHE A 508 -11.33 -28.68 26.22
CA PHE A 508 -12.09 -27.85 25.29
C PHE A 508 -13.59 -28.17 25.43
N GLU A 509 -14.39 -27.14 25.73
CA GLU A 509 -15.84 -27.26 25.92
C GLU A 509 -16.62 -26.51 24.82
N PRO A 510 -16.73 -27.07 23.61
CA PRO A 510 -17.49 -26.44 22.53
C PRO A 510 -18.99 -26.44 22.84
N ALA A 511 -19.65 -25.33 22.48
CA ALA A 511 -21.10 -25.23 22.43
C ALA A 511 -21.68 -26.10 21.30
N ASP A 512 -23.01 -26.13 21.18
CA ASP A 512 -23.68 -26.96 20.18
C ASP A 512 -23.27 -26.54 18.74
N PRO A 513 -23.01 -27.52 17.84
CA PRO A 513 -22.57 -27.24 16.49
C PRO A 513 -23.57 -26.41 15.69
N MET A 514 -23.06 -25.64 14.73
CA MET A 514 -23.87 -24.74 13.91
C MET A 514 -23.78 -25.09 12.42
N GLY A 515 -24.93 -25.08 11.74
CA GLY A 515 -24.98 -25.13 10.29
C GLY A 515 -24.69 -23.75 9.71
N VAL A 516 -23.82 -23.68 8.70
CA VAL A 516 -23.37 -22.45 8.06
C VAL A 516 -23.78 -22.45 6.58
N ASP A 517 -24.46 -21.39 6.15
CA ASP A 517 -24.71 -21.10 4.74
C ASP A 517 -23.57 -20.24 4.19
N ILE A 518 -22.70 -20.85 3.37
CA ILE A 518 -21.52 -20.21 2.76
C ILE A 518 -21.86 -18.93 1.99
N LEU A 519 -23.07 -18.81 1.45
CA LEU A 519 -23.45 -17.63 0.67
C LEU A 519 -23.77 -16.44 1.58
N ARG A 520 -24.38 -16.70 2.74
CA ARG A 520 -24.99 -15.65 3.57
C ARG A 520 -24.19 -15.36 4.82
N ASP A 521 -23.72 -16.41 5.48
CA ASP A 521 -23.15 -16.34 6.81
C ASP A 521 -21.68 -15.91 6.76
N GLU A 522 -21.18 -15.45 7.91
CA GLU A 522 -19.78 -15.07 8.11
C GLU A 522 -18.98 -16.27 8.63
N LEU A 523 -17.86 -16.58 7.98
CA LEU A 523 -17.07 -17.79 8.27
C LEU A 523 -16.03 -17.54 9.37
N ALA A 524 -15.59 -16.29 9.55
CA ALA A 524 -14.50 -15.92 10.46
C ALA A 524 -14.74 -16.29 11.94
N PHE A 525 -15.97 -16.63 12.33
CA PHE A 525 -16.30 -17.02 13.70
C PHE A 525 -16.01 -18.48 14.02
N PHE A 526 -15.72 -19.31 13.02
CA PHE A 526 -15.52 -20.74 13.19
C PHE A 526 -14.04 -21.09 13.00
N PRO A 527 -13.37 -21.77 13.95
CA PRO A 527 -11.99 -22.18 13.74
C PRO A 527 -11.86 -23.32 12.72
N ILE A 528 -12.90 -24.17 12.65
CA ILE A 528 -12.96 -25.30 11.72
C ILE A 528 -14.35 -25.47 11.11
N LEU A 529 -14.38 -25.73 9.80
CA LEU A 529 -15.58 -26.06 9.04
C LEU A 529 -15.51 -27.50 8.53
N TYR A 530 -16.54 -28.27 8.80
CA TYR A 530 -16.76 -29.57 8.17
C TYR A 530 -17.64 -29.40 6.91
N TRP A 531 -17.13 -29.81 5.75
CA TRP A 531 -17.84 -29.66 4.49
C TRP A 531 -17.96 -31.01 3.75
N PRO A 532 -19.14 -31.66 3.79
CA PRO A 532 -19.38 -32.85 2.99
C PRO A 532 -19.63 -32.48 1.53
N MET A 533 -18.97 -33.18 0.61
CA MET A 533 -19.17 -33.01 -0.83
C MET A 533 -20.33 -33.88 -1.30
N THR A 534 -21.38 -33.25 -1.82
CA THR A 534 -22.56 -33.94 -2.36
C THR A 534 -22.78 -33.55 -3.82
N THR A 535 -23.24 -34.49 -4.64
CA THR A 535 -23.39 -34.24 -6.10
C THR A 535 -24.43 -33.19 -6.45
N GLY A 536 -25.32 -32.84 -5.50
CA GLY A 536 -26.39 -31.85 -5.68
C GLY A 536 -25.98 -30.40 -5.42
N GLN A 537 -24.78 -30.14 -4.88
CA GLN A 537 -24.33 -28.78 -4.57
C GLN A 537 -24.13 -27.95 -5.84
N GLU A 538 -24.77 -26.79 -5.95
CA GLU A 538 -24.58 -25.88 -7.08
C GLU A 538 -23.19 -25.21 -7.06
N SER A 539 -22.74 -24.68 -8.19
CA SER A 539 -21.47 -23.95 -8.25
C SER A 539 -21.57 -22.64 -7.47
N LEU A 540 -20.49 -22.27 -6.77
CA LEU A 540 -20.45 -21.09 -5.93
C LEU A 540 -20.27 -19.81 -6.76
N PRO A 541 -20.95 -18.70 -6.41
CA PRO A 541 -20.67 -17.40 -7.00
C PRO A 541 -19.27 -16.90 -6.59
N PRO A 542 -18.65 -15.98 -7.36
CA PRO A 542 -17.32 -15.46 -7.06
C PRO A 542 -17.18 -14.88 -5.64
N GLU A 543 -18.21 -14.20 -5.13
CA GLU A 543 -18.23 -13.62 -3.78
C GLU A 543 -18.11 -14.69 -2.69
N ALA A 544 -18.73 -15.86 -2.89
CA ALA A 544 -18.65 -16.97 -1.93
C ALA A 544 -17.29 -17.66 -1.98
N LEU A 545 -16.69 -17.77 -3.17
CA LEU A 545 -15.32 -18.27 -3.33
C LEU A 545 -14.32 -17.36 -2.61
N ALA A 546 -14.45 -16.05 -2.76
CA ALA A 546 -13.62 -15.07 -2.06
C ALA A 546 -13.74 -15.18 -0.53
N LYS A 547 -14.95 -15.37 0.01
CA LYS A 547 -15.15 -15.63 1.45
C LYS A 547 -14.38 -16.87 1.94
N ILE A 548 -14.40 -17.95 1.17
CA ILE A 548 -13.67 -19.19 1.48
C ILE A 548 -12.15 -18.96 1.43
N ASP A 549 -11.66 -18.25 0.41
CA ASP A 549 -10.25 -17.87 0.28
C ASP A 549 -9.77 -17.05 1.49
N ALA A 550 -10.54 -16.02 1.85
CA ALA A 550 -10.26 -15.16 3.01
C ALA A 550 -10.28 -15.95 4.33
N TYR A 551 -11.25 -16.85 4.51
CA TYR A 551 -11.33 -17.72 5.68
C TYR A 551 -10.07 -18.59 5.84
N MET A 552 -9.62 -19.25 4.77
CA MET A 552 -8.42 -20.08 4.81
C MET A 552 -7.14 -19.27 5.02
N LYS A 553 -7.03 -18.10 4.37
CA LYS A 553 -5.86 -17.20 4.53
C LYS A 553 -5.75 -16.59 5.93
N ASN A 554 -6.87 -16.44 6.63
CA ASN A 554 -6.90 -15.95 8.01
C ASN A 554 -6.78 -17.09 9.05
N GLY A 555 -6.37 -18.28 8.64
CA GLY A 555 -6.07 -19.40 9.54
C GLY A 555 -7.25 -20.32 9.84
N GLY A 556 -8.39 -20.17 9.15
CA GLY A 556 -9.50 -21.10 9.26
C GLY A 556 -9.21 -22.43 8.57
N THR A 557 -9.53 -23.55 9.21
CA THR A 557 -9.37 -24.89 8.62
C THR A 557 -10.68 -25.40 8.03
N ILE A 558 -10.62 -26.04 6.86
CA ILE A 558 -11.77 -26.74 6.25
C ILE A 558 -11.43 -28.22 6.04
N LEU A 559 -12.27 -29.10 6.59
CA LEU A 559 -12.28 -30.52 6.26
C LEU A 559 -13.31 -30.79 5.15
N PHE A 560 -12.83 -31.02 3.94
CA PHE A 560 -13.63 -31.51 2.82
C PHE A 560 -13.75 -33.04 2.89
N ASP A 561 -14.97 -33.54 3.05
CA ASP A 561 -15.24 -34.99 3.07
C ASP A 561 -15.96 -35.42 1.79
N THR A 562 -15.27 -36.18 0.94
CA THR A 562 -15.83 -36.70 -0.32
C THR A 562 -16.74 -37.91 -0.12
N ARG A 563 -16.71 -38.55 1.06
CA ARG A 563 -17.60 -39.66 1.51
C ARG A 563 -17.61 -40.91 0.63
N ASP A 564 -16.71 -41.00 -0.34
CA ASP A 564 -16.69 -42.01 -1.40
C ASP A 564 -15.60 -43.08 -1.24
N GLN A 565 -14.90 -43.08 -0.09
CA GLN A 565 -13.83 -44.01 0.27
C GLN A 565 -12.68 -44.07 -0.77
N ASP A 566 -12.53 -43.02 -1.58
CA ASP A 566 -11.56 -42.96 -2.68
C ASP A 566 -11.62 -44.18 -3.63
N ARG A 567 -12.81 -44.80 -3.78
CA ARG A 567 -13.02 -45.99 -4.62
C ARG A 567 -13.14 -45.61 -6.10
N ALA A 568 -12.03 -45.13 -6.67
CA ALA A 568 -11.91 -44.93 -8.11
C ALA A 568 -11.94 -46.29 -8.85
N ILE A 569 -13.01 -46.55 -9.63
CA ILE A 569 -13.07 -47.73 -10.51
C ILE A 569 -12.36 -47.37 -11.82
N GLY A 570 -11.25 -48.06 -12.13
CA GLY A 570 -10.58 -47.95 -13.44
C GLY A 570 -9.89 -46.61 -13.72
N GLY A 571 -9.44 -45.89 -12.68
CA GLY A 571 -8.78 -44.58 -12.83
C GLY A 571 -9.73 -43.40 -13.04
N MET A 572 -11.05 -43.62 -12.93
CA MET A 572 -12.04 -42.55 -12.95
C MET A 572 -12.10 -41.81 -11.61
N VAL A 573 -12.17 -40.48 -11.67
CA VAL A 573 -12.35 -39.61 -10.49
C VAL A 573 -13.70 -39.91 -9.83
N THR A 574 -13.74 -39.96 -8.51
CA THR A 574 -14.99 -40.24 -7.77
C THR A 574 -15.95 -39.02 -7.80
N PRO A 575 -17.28 -39.22 -7.63
CA PRO A 575 -18.24 -38.13 -7.67
C PRO A 575 -18.00 -37.02 -6.62
N GLY A 576 -17.53 -37.38 -5.42
CA GLY A 576 -17.20 -36.41 -4.37
C GLY A 576 -15.99 -35.57 -4.76
N THR A 577 -14.94 -36.20 -5.29
CA THR A 577 -13.75 -35.51 -5.81
C THR A 577 -14.07 -34.60 -7.01
N MET A 578 -14.97 -35.02 -7.91
CA MET A 578 -15.44 -34.15 -9.00
C MET A 578 -16.19 -32.92 -8.49
N THR A 579 -17.01 -33.11 -7.45
CA THR A 579 -17.74 -32.00 -6.79
C THR A 579 -16.74 -31.02 -6.17
N LEU A 580 -15.77 -31.51 -5.39
CA LEU A 580 -14.72 -30.68 -4.80
C LEU A 580 -13.99 -29.83 -5.87
N ARG A 581 -13.54 -30.46 -6.95
CA ARG A 581 -12.85 -29.77 -8.06
C ARG A 581 -13.74 -28.76 -8.77
N ARG A 582 -15.03 -29.05 -8.92
CA ARG A 582 -15.98 -28.12 -9.55
C ARG A 582 -16.26 -26.91 -8.66
N LEU A 583 -16.43 -27.12 -7.36
CA LEU A 583 -16.72 -26.06 -6.40
C LEU A 583 -15.52 -25.16 -6.17
N LEU A 584 -14.31 -25.72 -6.08
CA LEU A 584 -13.11 -24.96 -5.70
C LEU A 584 -12.10 -24.74 -6.83
N GLY A 585 -12.36 -25.20 -8.05
CA GLY A 585 -11.40 -25.11 -9.17
C GLY A 585 -11.10 -23.69 -9.66
N GLN A 586 -11.81 -22.69 -9.15
CA GLN A 586 -11.56 -21.25 -9.41
C GLN A 586 -10.77 -20.57 -8.29
N LEU A 587 -10.50 -21.29 -7.19
CA LEU A 587 -9.79 -20.80 -6.02
C LEU A 587 -8.29 -21.12 -6.16
N ASP A 588 -7.43 -20.19 -5.74
CA ASP A 588 -5.98 -20.40 -5.66
C ASP A 588 -5.64 -21.30 -4.45
N LEU A 589 -5.96 -22.59 -4.56
CA LEU A 589 -5.70 -23.57 -3.50
C LEU A 589 -4.22 -23.95 -3.47
N PRO A 590 -3.63 -24.06 -2.26
CA PRO A 590 -2.27 -24.57 -2.14
C PRO A 590 -2.19 -26.02 -2.63
N ALA A 591 -1.02 -26.42 -3.13
CA ALA A 591 -0.78 -27.81 -3.51
C ALA A 591 -1.06 -28.76 -2.32
N ILE A 592 -1.72 -29.89 -2.58
CA ILE A 592 -2.04 -30.90 -1.57
C ILE A 592 -1.20 -32.17 -1.74
N GLU A 593 -0.85 -32.81 -0.63
CA GLU A 593 -0.13 -34.09 -0.60
C GLU A 593 -0.76 -35.05 0.42
N PRO A 594 -0.53 -36.37 0.31
CA PRO A 594 -0.97 -37.32 1.34
C PRO A 594 -0.32 -36.98 2.67
N VAL A 595 -1.07 -37.06 3.79
CA VAL A 595 -0.55 -36.72 5.12
C VAL A 595 0.81 -37.35 5.40
N PRO A 596 1.89 -36.55 5.53
CA PRO A 596 3.21 -37.05 5.89
C PRO A 596 3.24 -37.71 7.26
N GLU A 597 4.18 -38.65 7.49
CA GLU A 597 4.27 -39.37 8.78
C GLU A 597 4.52 -38.43 9.98
N ASP A 598 5.25 -37.35 9.75
CA ASP A 598 5.63 -36.35 10.75
C ASP A 598 4.67 -35.16 10.85
N HIS A 599 3.60 -35.14 10.07
CA HIS A 599 2.59 -34.08 10.04
C HIS A 599 1.92 -33.87 11.41
N VAL A 600 1.55 -32.64 11.76
CA VAL A 600 0.97 -32.31 13.08
C VAL A 600 -0.29 -33.14 13.37
N LEU A 601 -1.15 -33.35 12.37
CA LEU A 601 -2.36 -34.17 12.45
C LEU A 601 -2.13 -35.61 12.97
N THR A 602 -0.93 -36.18 12.84
CA THR A 602 -0.59 -37.50 13.38
C THR A 602 -0.34 -37.50 14.88
N LYS A 603 -0.18 -36.32 15.49
CA LYS A 603 0.32 -36.14 16.87
C LYS A 603 -0.22 -34.92 17.62
N SER A 604 -1.26 -34.22 17.13
CA SER A 604 -1.84 -33.04 17.79
C SER A 604 -2.34 -33.34 19.21
N PHE A 605 -2.95 -34.52 19.42
CA PHE A 605 -3.42 -34.96 20.75
C PHE A 605 -3.16 -36.46 20.96
N TYR A 606 -3.61 -37.29 20.04
CA TYR A 606 -3.33 -38.71 19.96
C TYR A 606 -2.25 -38.99 18.92
N LEU A 607 -1.41 -40.00 19.18
CA LEU A 607 -0.50 -40.54 18.18
C LEU A 607 -1.25 -41.50 17.25
N MET A 608 -1.30 -41.18 15.96
CA MET A 608 -2.07 -41.88 14.95
C MET A 608 -1.35 -41.93 13.60
N HIS A 609 -1.48 -43.04 12.88
CA HIS A 609 -0.90 -43.23 11.54
C HIS A 609 -1.96 -43.43 10.45
N THR A 610 -3.20 -43.68 10.86
CA THR A 610 -4.33 -43.87 9.96
C THR A 610 -5.50 -43.02 10.43
N PHE A 611 -6.32 -42.57 9.49
CA PHE A 611 -7.42 -41.64 9.73
C PHE A 611 -8.75 -42.25 9.28
N PRO A 612 -9.23 -43.33 9.92
CA PRO A 612 -10.48 -43.96 9.52
C PRO A 612 -11.68 -43.11 9.91
N GLY A 613 -12.75 -43.20 9.11
CA GLY A 613 -14.06 -42.65 9.41
C GLY A 613 -15.07 -43.79 9.53
N ARG A 614 -16.25 -43.63 8.92
CA ARG A 614 -17.22 -44.72 8.76
C ARG A 614 -16.62 -45.83 7.88
N TRP A 615 -15.82 -45.40 6.91
CA TRP A 615 -15.02 -46.27 6.06
C TRP A 615 -13.56 -46.24 6.47
N ASP A 616 -12.84 -47.27 6.06
CA ASP A 616 -11.38 -47.40 6.21
C ASP A 616 -10.74 -47.59 4.84
N GLY A 617 -9.56 -47.04 4.63
CA GLY A 617 -8.78 -47.16 3.39
C GLY A 617 -8.78 -45.93 2.47
N GLY A 618 -9.57 -44.89 2.74
CA GLY A 618 -9.46 -43.61 2.05
C GLY A 618 -8.23 -42.82 2.53
N GLN A 619 -7.43 -42.30 1.59
CA GLN A 619 -6.26 -41.48 1.89
C GLN A 619 -6.70 -40.07 2.33
N VAL A 620 -6.08 -39.53 3.39
CA VAL A 620 -6.23 -38.12 3.77
C VAL A 620 -5.12 -37.30 3.13
N TRP A 621 -5.52 -36.17 2.58
CA TRP A 621 -4.66 -35.20 1.93
C TRP A 621 -4.68 -33.90 2.72
N VAL A 622 -3.52 -33.28 2.83
CA VAL A 622 -3.27 -32.03 3.53
C VAL A 622 -2.51 -31.09 2.61
N GLU A 623 -2.40 -29.84 3.01
CA GLU A 623 -1.51 -28.88 2.37
C GLU A 623 -0.06 -29.39 2.35
N ALA A 624 0.61 -29.28 1.19
CA ALA A 624 1.97 -29.76 1.01
C ALA A 624 2.99 -28.92 1.79
N ALA A 625 3.95 -29.58 2.44
CA ALA A 625 4.95 -28.94 3.30
C ALA A 625 5.88 -27.95 2.55
N GLY A 626 5.96 -28.04 1.23
CA GLY A 626 6.70 -27.13 0.37
C GLY A 626 6.01 -25.77 0.11
N ASN A 627 4.78 -25.58 0.61
CA ASN A 627 4.10 -24.30 0.59
C ASN A 627 4.40 -23.54 1.89
N ASP A 628 4.71 -22.25 1.78
CA ASP A 628 5.00 -21.37 2.91
C ASP A 628 3.85 -21.35 3.95
N ALA A 629 2.60 -21.58 3.53
CA ALA A 629 1.43 -21.60 4.41
C ALA A 629 1.35 -22.80 5.38
N ALA A 630 1.80 -24.00 4.98
CA ALA A 630 1.92 -25.15 5.90
C ALA A 630 3.02 -24.94 6.96
N SER A 631 4.08 -24.20 6.61
CA SER A 631 5.18 -23.83 7.52
C SER A 631 4.85 -22.59 8.39
N ALA A 632 3.99 -21.69 7.91
CA ALA A 632 3.56 -20.47 8.60
C ALA A 632 2.59 -20.73 9.76
N ASN A 633 1.80 -21.82 9.70
CA ASN A 633 0.80 -22.19 10.71
C ASN A 633 1.31 -23.25 11.71
N ASP A 634 2.61 -23.32 11.98
CA ASP A 634 3.23 -24.32 12.87
C ASP A 634 2.88 -25.78 12.48
N GLY A 635 2.69 -26.03 11.18
CA GLY A 635 2.29 -27.34 10.63
C GLY A 635 0.79 -27.64 10.63
N VAL A 636 -0.08 -26.68 10.93
CA VAL A 636 -1.54 -26.82 10.80
C VAL A 636 -2.00 -26.52 9.37
N SER A 637 -2.71 -27.48 8.75
CA SER A 637 -3.23 -27.32 7.39
C SER A 637 -4.53 -26.53 7.36
N THR A 638 -4.61 -25.56 6.44
CA THR A 638 -5.85 -24.81 6.16
C THR A 638 -6.87 -25.66 5.41
N ILE A 639 -6.38 -26.58 4.57
CA ILE A 639 -7.18 -27.52 3.80
C ILE A 639 -6.85 -28.96 4.19
N ILE A 640 -7.90 -29.73 4.49
CA ILE A 640 -7.82 -31.16 4.74
C ILE A 640 -8.88 -31.84 3.87
N VAL A 641 -8.49 -32.82 3.07
CA VAL A 641 -9.41 -33.59 2.22
C VAL A 641 -9.37 -35.05 2.66
N GLY A 642 -10.54 -35.59 3.00
CA GLY A 642 -10.69 -37.00 3.28
C GLY A 642 -11.92 -37.59 2.58
N SER A 643 -12.06 -38.91 2.65
CA SER A 643 -13.10 -39.63 1.90
C SER A 643 -13.86 -40.66 2.74
N ASN A 644 -13.60 -40.71 4.05
CA ASN A 644 -14.04 -41.80 4.91
C ASN A 644 -15.40 -41.58 5.61
N ASP A 645 -16.18 -40.55 5.25
CA ASP A 645 -17.50 -40.25 5.83
C ASP A 645 -17.42 -40.11 7.37
N TYR A 646 -16.69 -39.09 7.82
CA TYR A 646 -16.30 -38.91 9.22
C TYR A 646 -17.47 -38.55 10.13
N ALA A 647 -18.35 -37.65 9.69
CA ALA A 647 -19.52 -37.25 10.48
C ALA A 647 -20.40 -38.46 10.86
N ALA A 648 -20.60 -39.41 9.94
CA ALA A 648 -21.36 -40.61 10.22
C ALA A 648 -20.71 -41.51 11.28
N ALA A 649 -19.38 -41.54 11.37
CA ALA A 649 -18.67 -42.29 12.40
C ALA A 649 -18.84 -41.68 13.80
N TRP A 650 -18.85 -40.35 13.86
CA TRP A 650 -19.01 -39.56 15.09
C TRP A 650 -20.48 -39.45 15.55
N ALA A 651 -21.43 -39.64 14.64
CA ALA A 651 -22.84 -39.43 14.89
C ALA A 651 -23.39 -40.37 15.97
N ARG A 652 -23.95 -39.77 17.03
CA ARG A 652 -24.54 -40.46 18.19
C ARG A 652 -25.91 -39.86 18.52
N ASN A 653 -26.87 -40.71 18.86
CA ASN A 653 -28.19 -40.25 19.30
C ASN A 653 -28.15 -39.64 20.71
N GLU A 654 -29.31 -39.18 21.20
CA GLU A 654 -29.47 -38.60 22.54
C GLU A 654 -29.04 -39.57 23.65
N ALA A 655 -29.27 -40.87 23.47
CA ALA A 655 -28.84 -41.91 24.40
C ALA A 655 -27.33 -42.25 24.31
N GLY A 656 -26.56 -41.49 23.51
CA GLY A 656 -25.12 -41.69 23.33
C GLY A 656 -24.74 -42.89 22.46
N ARG A 657 -25.71 -43.57 21.84
CA ARG A 657 -25.45 -44.75 20.98
C ARG A 657 -25.14 -44.31 19.55
N PRO A 658 -24.19 -44.98 18.86
CA PRO A 658 -23.89 -44.66 17.47
C PRO A 658 -25.10 -44.80 16.54
N ILE A 659 -25.24 -43.88 15.58
CA ILE A 659 -26.34 -43.89 14.60
C ILE A 659 -25.99 -44.78 13.40
N TYR A 660 -24.75 -44.69 12.90
CA TYR A 660 -24.30 -45.44 11.73
C TYR A 660 -23.28 -46.53 12.08
N PRO A 661 -23.34 -47.70 11.40
CA PRO A 661 -22.30 -48.71 11.52
C PRO A 661 -21.01 -48.26 10.83
N VAL A 662 -19.87 -48.56 11.44
CA VAL A 662 -18.54 -48.38 10.82
C VAL A 662 -18.03 -49.71 10.29
N SER A 663 -17.34 -49.69 9.15
CA SER A 663 -16.89 -50.90 8.47
C SER A 663 -15.49 -50.70 7.88
N PRO A 664 -14.62 -51.72 7.94
CA PRO A 664 -14.84 -53.09 8.46
C PRO A 664 -14.51 -53.29 9.95
N GLY A 665 -13.89 -52.30 10.61
CA GLY A 665 -13.19 -52.47 11.89
C GLY A 665 -14.04 -52.31 13.16
N GLY A 666 -15.37 -52.15 13.05
CA GLY A 666 -16.29 -52.08 14.19
C GLY A 666 -15.92 -50.99 15.22
N GLU A 667 -16.19 -51.23 16.50
CA GLU A 667 -16.00 -50.18 17.53
C GLU A 667 -14.55 -49.70 17.69
N ARG A 668 -13.55 -50.51 17.33
CA ARG A 668 -12.15 -50.04 17.30
C ARG A 668 -11.94 -48.98 16.23
N GLN A 669 -12.55 -49.15 15.05
CA GLN A 669 -12.49 -48.14 13.99
C GLN A 669 -13.22 -46.87 14.41
N ARG A 670 -14.37 -46.98 15.08
CA ARG A 670 -15.11 -45.83 15.61
C ARG A 670 -14.28 -45.06 16.63
N GLU A 671 -13.63 -45.76 17.56
CA GLU A 671 -12.69 -45.16 18.51
C GLU A 671 -11.57 -44.41 17.77
N MET A 672 -11.04 -44.96 16.66
CA MET A 672 -10.04 -44.26 15.86
C MET A 672 -10.59 -43.05 15.11
N ALA A 673 -11.80 -43.13 14.59
CA ALA A 673 -12.47 -41.97 14.00
C ALA A 673 -12.65 -40.86 15.04
N GLU A 674 -13.06 -41.19 16.26
CA GLU A 674 -13.18 -40.21 17.35
C GLU A 674 -11.83 -39.55 17.69
N ARG A 675 -10.75 -40.32 17.77
CA ARG A 675 -9.41 -39.75 18.00
C ARG A 675 -8.94 -38.88 16.84
N PHE A 676 -9.26 -39.25 15.61
CA PHE A 676 -8.98 -38.40 14.46
C PHE A 676 -9.72 -37.06 14.58
N GLY A 677 -11.00 -37.09 14.94
CA GLY A 677 -11.77 -35.86 15.20
C GLY A 677 -11.18 -35.00 16.32
N VAL A 678 -10.59 -35.61 17.37
CA VAL A 678 -9.90 -34.89 18.44
C VAL A 678 -8.53 -34.33 18.00
N ASN A 679 -7.84 -34.97 17.06
CA ASN A 679 -6.59 -34.42 16.50
C ASN A 679 -6.85 -33.29 15.49
N LEU A 680 -8.00 -33.35 14.82
CA LEU A 680 -8.43 -32.41 13.80
C LEU A 680 -8.81 -31.05 14.40
N VAL A 681 -9.48 -31.07 15.57
CA VAL A 681 -9.88 -29.90 16.35
C VAL A 681 -8.79 -29.54 17.35
#